data_AF-A0A5S4YBI9-F1
#
_entry.id   AF-A0A5S4YBI9-F1
#
_cell.length_a   1.000
_cell.length_b   1.000
_cell.length_c   1.000
_cell.angle_alpha   90.00
_cell.angle_beta   90.00
_cell.angle_gamma   90.00
#
_symmetry.space_group_name_H-M   'P 1'
#
loop_
_entity.id
_entity.type
_entity.pdbx_description
1 polymer ?
#
loop_
_entity_poly.entity_id
_entity_poly.type
_entity_poly.pdbx_seq_one_letter_code
_entity_poly.pdbx_strand_id
1 'polypeptide(L)'
;MVYWLVGRLWKVKLPFLSIIVGVSLLLLPGEARELFLERSGVLGHLEFCAVLLTAWSLPLYSSIRRVNNLEHNEKWSLSFATPLIAGLLPFIAVLLSISLLRRDILSCSRISDVNQLHRCFGYAPTNAQLEFESNQDEPFSGYAIPEIGDALGQLTALAVLVGLSAVFFVLLVNARRISKAMTARWNPDGTRVAWLLPLRLAYRISERGFLITCAVSTTLLVATVCWPHSLPMYLGRASLIPILAGSWVLLFEFVMMLQAKMKWAIGLVVVVVGTISAFLPTFHDVRLYQTRHWDNAQLTEAKSHGPGVDRQGLLEDAIDRWKVVNGCIDPLAKCTPRPLLVAAEGGASRAAFFTATVLGALIDATDLNNSAVDMRRSLFALSGVSGGAVGLATVRTALAESSDRHPPCRHIDPLWFGANEGHKNPARNPAESWRACLQLLTSGDYLIPAVVGLVWRDPFGLVAPHDRAVLLEQSIERHYNYVVHGTRSPCQGREDERGLCHPFGYLSQGPGHWLPLLLLNATSMDTGRPTLISDIQTGISSANCNRLFISVQNLFEMYATNPFAKEEPAADAVAACKNEGLEKAHDVRLSTAAVLSARFPVISPAGVLRFRNEFRDLETDHIVDGGYYDNSGLDTLTRLVPFLQKRGLNPLVLYLTNEPWFFKASVRAGRLRHDPLQQYVLPAELEEPKQGTWQRLLPWFEEPLDTLLRLRAGHKGAALERMLDLGDNLFPVRVTRSSFVTRWPNEANWCIDVPDRKKATSITLPQPVMSWWLSPLAQRVLDAELCNQENINVLTRVVEELQRGQTN
;
A
#
# COMPACT_ATOMS: atom_id res chain seq x y z
N MET A 1 -47.23 -9.29 -6.73
CA MET A 1 -46.28 -10.14 -5.95
C MET A 1 -44.87 -9.57 -5.91
N VAL A 2 -44.28 -9.14 -7.03
CA VAL A 2 -42.93 -8.49 -7.05
C VAL A 2 -42.90 -7.15 -6.31
N TYR A 3 -43.85 -6.24 -6.56
CA TYR A 3 -43.99 -4.98 -5.78
C TYR A 3 -44.22 -5.22 -4.26
N TRP A 4 -44.82 -6.36 -3.91
CA TRP A 4 -45.16 -6.75 -2.53
C TRP A 4 -43.95 -7.39 -1.80
N LEU A 5 -43.15 -8.20 -2.51
CA LEU A 5 -41.85 -8.70 -2.02
C LEU A 5 -40.86 -7.54 -1.87
N VAL A 6 -40.80 -6.64 -2.85
CA VAL A 6 -39.92 -5.46 -2.87
C VAL A 6 -40.29 -4.48 -1.75
N GLY A 7 -41.58 -4.29 -1.44
CA GLY A 7 -42.06 -3.44 -0.35
C GLY A 7 -41.78 -4.00 1.06
N ARG A 8 -41.81 -5.32 1.28
CA ARG A 8 -41.43 -5.95 2.56
C ARG A 8 -39.91 -6.07 2.72
N LEU A 9 -39.19 -6.37 1.64
CA LEU A 9 -37.72 -6.27 1.61
C LEU A 9 -37.24 -4.84 1.87
N TRP A 10 -38.06 -3.82 1.58
CA TRP A 10 -37.75 -2.41 1.82
C TRP A 10 -37.51 -2.05 3.30
N LYS A 11 -38.15 -2.76 4.26
CA LYS A 11 -37.99 -2.52 5.71
C LYS A 11 -36.77 -3.23 6.33
N VAL A 12 -36.13 -4.14 5.60
CA VAL A 12 -34.99 -4.98 6.05
C VAL A 12 -33.70 -4.65 5.26
N LYS A 13 -33.70 -3.58 4.45
CA LYS A 13 -32.61 -3.24 3.50
C LYS A 13 -31.23 -3.14 4.14
N LEU A 14 -31.12 -2.46 5.27
CA LEU A 14 -29.82 -2.07 5.82
C LEU A 14 -29.06 -3.25 6.48
N PRO A 15 -29.70 -4.08 7.34
CA PRO A 15 -29.07 -5.28 7.87
C PRO A 15 -28.73 -6.30 6.78
N PHE A 16 -29.60 -6.49 5.78
CA PHE A 16 -29.36 -7.45 4.70
C PHE A 16 -28.25 -7.01 3.74
N LEU A 17 -28.19 -5.71 3.40
CA LEU A 17 -27.11 -5.13 2.61
C LEU A 17 -25.77 -5.21 3.36
N SER A 18 -25.76 -4.95 4.67
CA SER A 18 -24.57 -5.13 5.51
C SER A 18 -24.07 -6.57 5.51
N ILE A 19 -24.97 -7.57 5.54
CA ILE A 19 -24.58 -8.98 5.38
C ILE A 19 -23.98 -9.21 4.01
N ILE A 20 -24.65 -8.79 2.93
CA ILE A 20 -24.15 -9.02 1.58
C ILE A 20 -22.77 -8.39 1.44
N VAL A 21 -22.60 -7.14 1.86
CA VAL A 21 -21.31 -6.45 1.81
C VAL A 21 -20.26 -7.17 2.66
N GLY A 22 -20.56 -7.53 3.91
CA GLY A 22 -19.60 -8.20 4.78
C GLY A 22 -19.27 -9.63 4.33
N VAL A 23 -20.24 -10.37 3.81
CA VAL A 23 -20.07 -11.71 3.25
C VAL A 23 -19.27 -11.62 1.95
N SER A 24 -19.58 -10.66 1.08
CA SER A 24 -18.77 -10.38 -0.10
C SER A 24 -17.35 -10.04 0.31
N LEU A 25 -17.11 -9.13 1.27
CA LEU A 25 -15.77 -8.79 1.77
C LEU A 25 -15.00 -10.00 2.32
N LEU A 26 -15.69 -10.91 3.02
CA LEU A 26 -15.08 -12.16 3.53
C LEU A 26 -14.86 -13.23 2.45
N LEU A 27 -15.57 -13.16 1.33
CA LEU A 27 -15.52 -14.11 0.21
C LEU A 27 -14.79 -13.53 -1.03
N LEU A 28 -14.33 -12.27 -0.99
CA LEU A 28 -13.53 -11.57 -1.99
C LEU A 28 -12.12 -12.23 -2.15
N PRO A 29 -11.33 -11.88 -3.19
CA PRO A 29 -10.09 -12.59 -3.56
C PRO A 29 -9.06 -12.70 -2.42
N GLY A 30 -8.06 -13.57 -2.61
CA GLY A 30 -7.15 -14.12 -1.58
C GLY A 30 -6.67 -13.15 -0.48
N GLU A 31 -6.47 -11.88 -0.82
CA GLU A 31 -5.96 -10.79 0.02
C GLU A 31 -6.80 -10.56 1.30
N ALA A 32 -8.14 -10.52 1.19
CA ALA A 32 -9.00 -10.30 2.36
C ALA A 32 -9.02 -11.52 3.31
N ARG A 33 -8.72 -12.71 2.78
CA ARG A 33 -8.70 -13.94 3.58
C ARG A 33 -7.39 -14.07 4.36
N GLU A 34 -6.29 -13.48 3.88
CA GLU A 34 -5.02 -13.42 4.62
C GLU A 34 -5.10 -12.64 5.95
N LEU A 35 -6.16 -11.84 6.18
CA LEU A 35 -6.43 -11.14 7.44
C LEU A 35 -6.48 -12.08 8.66
N PHE A 36 -6.86 -13.34 8.45
CA PHE A 36 -6.99 -14.31 9.52
C PHE A 36 -5.66 -14.93 9.98
N LEU A 37 -4.57 -14.71 9.22
CA LEU A 37 -3.24 -15.30 9.47
C LEU A 37 -2.34 -14.42 10.34
N GLU A 38 -2.81 -13.24 10.71
CA GLU A 38 -1.98 -12.21 11.31
C GLU A 38 -1.88 -12.31 12.85
N ARG A 39 -2.74 -13.11 13.49
CA ARG A 39 -2.84 -13.12 14.96
C ARG A 39 -2.43 -14.46 15.56
N SER A 40 -1.32 -14.43 16.29
CA SER A 40 -0.65 -15.59 16.87
C SER A 40 -1.17 -16.02 18.26
N GLY A 41 -2.39 -15.64 18.67
CA GLY A 41 -2.86 -15.88 20.03
C GLY A 41 -4.36 -16.05 20.23
N VAL A 42 -4.72 -16.90 21.20
CA VAL A 42 -6.09 -17.22 21.62
C VAL A 42 -6.89 -15.98 22.01
N LEU A 43 -6.26 -15.04 22.73
CA LEU A 43 -6.89 -13.78 23.14
C LEU A 43 -7.45 -13.04 21.93
N GLY A 44 -6.73 -13.11 20.82
CA GLY A 44 -7.11 -12.39 19.63
C GLY A 44 -8.27 -12.99 18.86
N HIS A 45 -8.35 -14.32 18.84
CA HIS A 45 -9.52 -15.01 18.31
C HIS A 45 -10.76 -14.80 19.18
N LEU A 46 -10.59 -14.72 20.51
CA LEU A 46 -11.69 -14.40 21.43
C LEU A 46 -12.24 -12.99 21.19
N GLU A 47 -11.36 -12.01 21.02
CA GLU A 47 -11.77 -10.65 20.66
C GLU A 47 -12.52 -10.61 19.33
N PHE A 48 -12.00 -11.28 18.29
CA PHE A 48 -12.68 -11.37 17.00
C PHE A 48 -14.08 -11.98 17.14
N CYS A 49 -14.23 -13.06 17.90
CA CYS A 49 -15.53 -13.70 18.14
C CYS A 49 -16.48 -12.78 18.91
N ALA A 50 -15.98 -12.04 19.91
CA ALA A 50 -16.77 -11.08 20.65
C ALA A 50 -17.26 -9.93 19.75
N VAL A 51 -16.41 -9.41 18.87
CA VAL A 51 -16.77 -8.37 17.89
C VAL A 51 -17.76 -8.93 16.85
N LEU A 52 -17.53 -10.13 16.31
CA LEU A 52 -18.45 -10.79 15.38
C LEU A 52 -19.86 -10.93 15.98
N LEU A 53 -19.93 -11.33 17.26
CA LEU A 53 -21.18 -11.46 18.00
C LEU A 53 -21.86 -10.10 18.21
N THR A 54 -21.12 -9.11 18.69
CA THR A 54 -21.68 -7.82 19.16
C THR A 54 -21.87 -6.78 18.06
N ALA A 55 -21.02 -6.76 17.04
CA ALA A 55 -21.08 -5.80 15.94
C ALA A 55 -21.90 -6.30 14.74
N TRP A 56 -22.15 -7.61 14.60
CA TRP A 56 -22.84 -8.14 13.41
C TRP A 56 -24.01 -9.08 13.73
N SER A 57 -23.77 -10.16 14.48
CA SER A 57 -24.80 -11.20 14.72
C SER A 57 -25.98 -10.74 15.59
N LEU A 58 -25.71 -10.18 16.78
CA LEU A 58 -26.74 -9.64 17.67
C LEU A 58 -27.52 -8.48 17.06
N PRO A 59 -26.86 -7.49 16.41
CA PRO A 59 -27.53 -6.46 15.62
C PRO A 59 -28.57 -7.03 14.67
N LEU A 60 -28.14 -7.94 13.80
CA LEU A 60 -28.96 -8.50 12.75
C LEU A 60 -30.19 -9.26 13.30
N TYR A 61 -29.96 -10.08 14.32
CA TYR A 61 -31.04 -10.77 15.03
C TYR A 61 -32.06 -9.77 15.60
N SER A 62 -31.56 -8.71 16.25
CA SER A 62 -32.39 -7.72 16.93
C SER A 62 -33.21 -6.86 15.96
N SER A 63 -32.67 -6.55 14.77
CA SER A 63 -33.36 -5.81 13.71
C SER A 63 -34.51 -6.64 13.12
N ILE A 64 -34.22 -7.88 12.69
CA ILE A 64 -35.21 -8.75 12.02
C ILE A 64 -36.33 -9.16 13.00
N ARG A 65 -35.99 -9.45 14.26
CA ARG A 65 -36.99 -9.76 15.28
C ARG A 65 -37.96 -8.62 15.51
N ARG A 66 -37.50 -7.36 15.51
CA ARG A 66 -38.38 -6.20 15.71
C ARG A 66 -39.30 -5.98 14.51
N VAL A 67 -38.81 -6.13 13.28
CA VAL A 67 -39.67 -6.10 12.09
C VAL A 67 -40.76 -7.17 12.18
N ASN A 68 -40.40 -8.41 12.56
CA ASN A 68 -41.37 -9.50 12.68
C ASN A 68 -42.43 -9.27 13.79
N ASN A 69 -42.05 -8.60 14.89
CA ASN A 69 -42.99 -8.21 15.95
C ASN A 69 -43.96 -7.09 15.50
N LEU A 70 -43.51 -6.16 14.64
CA LEU A 70 -44.37 -5.11 14.08
C LEU A 70 -45.37 -5.66 13.04
N GLU A 71 -45.01 -6.73 12.34
CA GLU A 71 -45.86 -7.39 11.34
C GLU A 71 -46.80 -8.46 11.90
N HIS A 72 -46.69 -8.82 13.19
CA HIS A 72 -47.52 -9.84 13.84
C HIS A 72 -49.03 -9.49 13.89
N ASN A 73 -49.40 -8.24 13.58
CA ASN A 73 -50.79 -7.80 13.42
C ASN A 73 -51.38 -8.05 12.02
N GLU A 74 -50.59 -8.52 11.05
CA GLU A 74 -51.07 -8.97 9.74
C GLU A 74 -50.95 -10.49 9.59
N LYS A 75 -51.89 -11.11 8.86
CA LYS A 75 -52.11 -12.57 8.68
C LYS A 75 -50.91 -13.45 8.25
N TRP A 76 -49.70 -12.90 8.10
CA TRP A 76 -48.51 -13.60 7.63
C TRP A 76 -47.27 -13.20 8.45
N SER A 77 -47.16 -13.70 9.69
CA SER A 77 -45.94 -13.59 10.50
C SER A 77 -44.86 -14.54 10.00
N LEU A 78 -43.62 -14.08 9.84
CA LEU A 78 -42.49 -14.97 9.56
C LEU A 78 -42.29 -15.92 10.76
N SER A 79 -41.97 -17.19 10.48
CA SER A 79 -41.72 -18.18 11.53
C SER A 79 -40.58 -17.73 12.45
N PHE A 80 -40.63 -18.08 13.74
CA PHE A 80 -39.59 -17.73 14.72
C PHE A 80 -38.16 -18.14 14.29
N ALA A 81 -38.04 -19.10 13.38
CA ALA A 81 -36.75 -19.54 12.85
C ALA A 81 -36.02 -18.46 12.04
N THR A 82 -36.73 -17.51 11.41
CA THR A 82 -36.11 -16.54 10.48
C THR A 82 -35.11 -15.58 11.12
N PRO A 83 -35.38 -14.90 12.27
CA PRO A 83 -34.37 -14.05 12.91
C PRO A 83 -33.17 -14.85 13.43
N LEU A 84 -33.41 -16.09 13.90
CA LEU A 84 -32.36 -16.98 14.39
C LEU A 84 -31.41 -17.39 13.25
N ILE A 85 -31.97 -17.83 12.12
CA ILE A 85 -31.20 -18.21 10.92
C ILE A 85 -30.40 -17.01 10.43
N ALA A 86 -31.02 -15.83 10.35
CA ALA A 86 -30.33 -14.63 9.91
C ALA A 86 -29.15 -14.27 10.83
N GLY A 87 -29.34 -14.27 12.14
CA GLY A 87 -28.25 -14.01 13.09
C GLY A 87 -27.11 -15.03 13.07
N LEU A 88 -27.34 -16.24 12.52
CA LEU A 88 -26.31 -17.26 12.32
C LEU A 88 -25.49 -17.08 11.03
N LEU A 89 -25.99 -16.33 10.04
CA LEU A 89 -25.32 -16.15 8.74
C LEU A 89 -23.88 -15.62 8.88
N PRO A 90 -23.56 -14.64 9.75
CA PRO A 90 -22.17 -14.16 9.91
C PRO A 90 -21.19 -15.27 10.32
N PHE A 91 -21.60 -16.18 11.22
CA PHE A 91 -20.74 -17.30 11.64
C PHE A 91 -20.51 -18.28 10.49
N ILE A 92 -21.56 -18.58 9.72
CA ILE A 92 -21.47 -19.47 8.55
C ILE A 92 -20.53 -18.89 7.50
N ALA A 93 -20.64 -17.58 7.23
CA ALA A 93 -19.80 -16.89 6.28
C ALA A 93 -18.32 -16.95 6.68
N VAL A 94 -17.99 -16.63 7.94
CA VAL A 94 -16.61 -16.72 8.45
C VAL A 94 -16.07 -18.14 8.36
N LEU A 95 -16.85 -19.16 8.74
CA LEU A 95 -16.42 -20.56 8.65
C LEU A 95 -16.18 -21.00 7.20
N LEU A 96 -17.01 -20.55 6.25
CA LEU A 96 -16.82 -20.80 4.83
C LEU A 96 -15.52 -20.15 4.34
N SER A 97 -15.27 -18.89 4.69
CA SER A 97 -14.03 -18.17 4.33
C SER A 97 -12.79 -18.85 4.88
N ILE A 98 -12.81 -19.29 6.14
CA ILE A 98 -11.71 -20.06 6.74
C ILE A 98 -11.53 -21.39 6.00
N SER A 99 -12.61 -22.09 5.65
CA SER A 99 -12.54 -23.33 4.89
C SER A 99 -11.95 -23.13 3.49
N LEU A 100 -12.32 -22.06 2.79
CA LEU A 100 -11.79 -21.72 1.48
C LEU A 100 -10.31 -21.36 1.56
N LEU A 101 -9.92 -20.50 2.52
CA LEU A 101 -8.52 -20.14 2.74
C LEU A 101 -7.67 -21.36 3.11
N ARG A 102 -8.16 -22.21 4.01
CA ARG A 102 -7.48 -23.47 4.37
C ARG A 102 -7.30 -24.35 3.14
N ARG A 103 -8.32 -24.45 2.28
CA ARG A 103 -8.24 -25.21 1.03
C ARG A 103 -7.18 -24.62 0.10
N ASP A 104 -7.12 -23.29 -0.04
CA ASP A 104 -6.14 -22.60 -0.89
C ASP A 104 -4.70 -22.79 -0.39
N ILE A 105 -4.48 -22.63 0.92
CA ILE A 105 -3.17 -22.88 1.55
C ILE A 105 -2.73 -24.35 1.34
N LEU A 106 -3.65 -25.30 1.57
CA LEU A 106 -3.35 -26.72 1.38
C LEU A 106 -3.12 -27.09 -0.09
N SER A 107 -3.90 -26.54 -1.03
CA SER A 107 -3.69 -26.80 -2.45
C SER A 107 -2.36 -26.23 -2.96
N CYS A 108 -1.87 -25.14 -2.35
CA CYS A 108 -0.58 -24.54 -2.67
C CYS A 108 0.60 -25.15 -1.91
N SER A 109 0.36 -26.05 -0.95
CA SER A 109 1.41 -26.65 -0.12
C SER A 109 2.30 -27.65 -0.88
N ARG A 110 1.80 -28.24 -1.98
CA ARG A 110 2.57 -29.12 -2.86
C ARG A 110 1.96 -29.12 -4.26
N ILE A 111 2.65 -28.48 -5.20
CA ILE A 111 2.23 -28.41 -6.60
C ILE A 111 2.87 -29.60 -7.32
N SER A 112 2.04 -30.57 -7.72
CA SER A 112 2.49 -31.81 -8.37
C SER A 112 2.16 -31.88 -9.86
N ASP A 113 1.29 -31.01 -10.37
CA ASP A 113 0.98 -30.92 -11.79
C ASP A 113 0.60 -29.47 -12.20
N VAL A 114 0.65 -29.20 -13.51
CA VAL A 114 0.36 -27.90 -14.13
C VAL A 114 -1.12 -27.48 -14.00
N ASN A 115 -2.09 -28.41 -14.01
CA ASN A 115 -3.50 -28.15 -13.68
C ASN A 115 -3.72 -27.83 -12.19
N GLN A 116 -2.89 -28.36 -11.29
CA GLN A 116 -2.90 -28.02 -9.87
C GLN A 116 -2.30 -26.63 -9.64
N LEU A 117 -1.24 -26.29 -10.39
CA LEU A 117 -0.73 -24.92 -10.53
C LEU A 117 -1.89 -24.02 -11.01
N HIS A 118 -2.53 -24.30 -12.15
CA HIS A 118 -3.65 -23.50 -12.67
C HIS A 118 -4.81 -23.28 -11.68
N ARG A 119 -5.19 -24.30 -10.91
CA ARG A 119 -6.22 -24.18 -9.86
C ARG A 119 -5.79 -23.32 -8.68
N CYS A 120 -4.50 -23.29 -8.35
CA CYS A 120 -3.94 -22.42 -7.31
C CYS A 120 -3.80 -20.96 -7.79
N PHE A 121 -3.62 -20.72 -9.09
CA PHE A 121 -3.33 -19.39 -9.66
C PHE A 121 -4.47 -18.79 -10.52
N GLY A 122 -5.61 -19.46 -10.68
CA GLY A 122 -6.85 -18.89 -11.22
C GLY A 122 -6.84 -18.48 -12.71
N TYR A 123 -6.13 -19.20 -13.60
CA TYR A 123 -6.08 -18.86 -15.04
C TYR A 123 -6.09 -20.09 -15.97
N ALA A 124 -6.69 -19.95 -17.16
CA ALA A 124 -6.72 -20.95 -18.23
C ALA A 124 -5.57 -20.73 -19.23
N PRO A 125 -4.76 -21.77 -19.57
CA PRO A 125 -3.63 -21.60 -20.48
C PRO A 125 -4.08 -21.39 -21.93
N THR A 126 -3.29 -20.64 -22.71
CA THR A 126 -3.31 -20.69 -24.18
C THR A 126 -2.34 -21.77 -24.66
N ASN A 127 -2.68 -22.45 -25.77
CA ASN A 127 -2.00 -23.66 -26.25
C ASN A 127 -0.48 -23.52 -26.47
N ALA A 128 0.03 -22.30 -26.67
CA ALA A 128 1.46 -22.02 -26.82
C ALA A 128 2.29 -22.19 -25.54
N GLN A 129 1.66 -22.22 -24.35
CA GLN A 129 2.36 -22.40 -23.06
C GLN A 129 2.65 -23.87 -22.74
N LEU A 130 1.90 -24.81 -23.32
CA LEU A 130 2.01 -26.24 -23.03
C LEU A 130 3.24 -26.89 -23.68
N GLU A 131 3.80 -26.30 -24.73
CA GLU A 131 4.97 -26.85 -25.44
C GLU A 131 6.32 -26.50 -24.79
N PHE A 132 6.39 -25.46 -23.94
CA PHE A 132 7.67 -25.04 -23.35
C PHE A 132 8.00 -25.74 -22.02
N GLU A 133 7.00 -26.29 -21.31
CA GLU A 133 7.16 -26.91 -19.99
C GLU A 133 7.25 -28.45 -20.02
N SER A 134 6.97 -29.11 -21.16
CA SER A 134 7.04 -30.58 -21.27
C SER A 134 8.46 -31.16 -21.27
N ASN A 135 9.50 -30.32 -21.22
CA ASN A 135 10.91 -30.75 -21.25
C ASN A 135 11.60 -30.78 -19.87
N GLN A 136 10.86 -30.66 -18.76
CA GLN A 136 11.43 -30.78 -17.40
C GLN A 136 10.75 -31.90 -16.58
N ASP A 137 11.14 -33.14 -16.87
CA ASP A 137 10.73 -34.36 -16.16
C ASP A 137 11.56 -34.60 -14.86
N GLU A 138 11.62 -33.63 -13.93
CA GLU A 138 12.07 -33.92 -12.56
C GLU A 138 10.95 -33.70 -11.52
N PRO A 139 10.70 -34.67 -10.62
CA PRO A 139 9.61 -34.57 -9.65
C PRO A 139 9.89 -33.48 -8.61
N PHE A 140 9.03 -32.46 -8.60
CA PHE A 140 9.02 -31.36 -7.62
C PHE A 140 9.03 -31.86 -6.18
N SER A 141 10.06 -31.48 -5.41
CA SER A 141 10.09 -31.70 -3.98
C SER A 141 9.89 -30.37 -3.26
N GLY A 142 8.63 -30.11 -2.87
CA GLY A 142 8.22 -28.85 -2.26
C GLY A 142 8.99 -28.51 -0.98
N TYR A 143 9.33 -27.23 -0.83
CA TYR A 143 9.82 -26.67 0.42
C TYR A 143 8.64 -26.50 1.38
N ALA A 144 8.75 -27.06 2.58
CA ALA A 144 7.77 -26.80 3.62
C ALA A 144 8.08 -25.42 4.22
N ILE A 145 7.28 -24.42 3.85
CA ILE A 145 7.32 -23.10 4.50
C ILE A 145 6.82 -23.30 5.94
N PRO A 146 7.65 -23.10 6.98
CA PRO A 146 7.27 -23.38 8.36
C PRO A 146 6.02 -22.60 8.81
N GLU A 147 5.81 -21.40 8.24
CA GLU A 147 4.65 -20.55 8.50
C GLU A 147 3.32 -21.19 8.07
N ILE A 148 3.32 -22.15 7.13
CA ILE A 148 2.09 -22.85 6.71
C ILE A 148 1.51 -23.66 7.86
N GLY A 149 2.36 -24.32 8.65
CA GLY A 149 1.92 -25.10 9.82
C GLY A 149 1.24 -24.21 10.85
N ASP A 150 1.87 -23.09 11.17
CA ASP A 150 1.36 -22.10 12.11
C ASP A 150 0.06 -21.46 11.61
N ALA A 151 0.02 -21.08 10.32
CA ALA A 151 -1.17 -20.55 9.66
C ALA A 151 -2.35 -21.53 9.74
N LEU A 152 -2.13 -22.81 9.42
CA LEU A 152 -3.17 -23.84 9.52
C LEU A 152 -3.63 -24.04 10.97
N GLY A 153 -2.70 -24.04 11.93
CA GLY A 153 -3.00 -24.11 13.36
C GLY A 153 -3.92 -22.96 13.80
N GLN A 154 -3.55 -21.72 13.47
CA GLN A 154 -4.34 -20.52 13.77
C GLN A 154 -5.74 -20.57 13.15
N LEU A 155 -5.86 -20.97 11.88
CA LEU A 155 -7.16 -21.10 11.21
C LEU A 155 -8.05 -22.15 11.86
N THR A 156 -7.49 -23.27 12.32
CA THR A 156 -8.27 -24.29 13.04
C THR A 156 -8.74 -23.81 14.40
N ALA A 157 -7.87 -23.15 15.18
CA ALA A 157 -8.23 -22.58 16.47
C ALA A 157 -9.34 -21.54 16.34
N LEU A 158 -9.24 -20.65 15.34
CA LEU A 158 -10.25 -19.66 15.03
C LEU A 158 -11.59 -20.31 14.64
N ALA A 159 -11.58 -21.32 13.76
CA ALA A 159 -12.80 -22.01 13.35
C ALA A 159 -13.56 -22.64 14.54
N VAL A 160 -12.82 -23.26 15.49
CA VAL A 160 -13.41 -23.82 16.72
C VAL A 160 -14.05 -22.71 17.56
N LEU A 161 -13.34 -21.60 17.77
CA LEU A 161 -13.86 -20.48 18.58
C LEU A 161 -15.08 -19.81 17.94
N VAL A 162 -15.10 -19.65 16.61
CA VAL A 162 -16.26 -19.14 15.86
C VAL A 162 -17.46 -20.10 16.01
N GLY A 163 -17.23 -21.41 15.94
CA GLY A 163 -18.27 -22.42 16.18
C GLY A 163 -18.85 -22.36 17.60
N LEU A 164 -17.98 -22.24 18.62
CA LEU A 164 -18.40 -22.05 20.01
C LEU A 164 -19.19 -20.75 20.20
N SER A 165 -18.77 -19.66 19.55
CA SER A 165 -19.48 -18.38 19.58
C SER A 165 -20.87 -18.46 18.94
N ALA A 166 -21.04 -19.26 17.88
CA ALA A 166 -22.34 -19.49 17.26
C ALA A 166 -23.28 -20.26 18.19
N VAL A 167 -22.78 -21.29 18.89
CA VAL A 167 -23.54 -22.02 19.92
C VAL A 167 -23.95 -21.07 21.05
N PHE A 168 -23.02 -20.24 21.53
CA PHE A 168 -23.29 -19.24 22.56
C PHE A 168 -24.38 -18.24 22.13
N PHE A 169 -24.33 -17.76 20.88
CA PHE A 169 -25.37 -16.91 20.31
C PHE A 169 -26.76 -17.56 20.37
N VAL A 170 -26.88 -18.82 19.94
CA VAL A 170 -28.15 -19.58 19.97
C VAL A 170 -28.68 -19.72 21.40
N LEU A 171 -27.80 -20.01 22.37
CA LEU A 171 -28.17 -20.10 23.78
C LEU A 171 -28.66 -18.76 24.32
N LEU A 172 -27.95 -17.67 24.00
CA LEU A 172 -28.28 -16.31 24.46
C LEU A 172 -29.64 -15.85 23.91
N VAL A 173 -29.90 -16.07 22.62
CA VAL A 173 -31.17 -15.71 21.97
C VAL A 173 -32.35 -16.53 22.51
N ASN A 174 -32.12 -17.80 22.84
CA ASN A 174 -33.16 -18.69 23.38
C ASN A 174 -33.26 -18.68 24.92
N ALA A 175 -32.43 -17.90 25.62
CA ALA A 175 -32.34 -17.88 27.08
C ALA A 175 -33.71 -17.67 27.76
N ARG A 176 -34.60 -16.84 27.18
CA ARG A 176 -35.96 -16.64 27.70
C ARG A 176 -36.81 -17.91 27.69
N ARG A 177 -36.73 -18.71 26.62
CA ARG A 177 -37.49 -19.97 26.51
C ARG A 177 -36.89 -21.05 27.40
N ILE A 178 -35.57 -21.15 27.40
CA ILE A 178 -34.83 -22.09 28.26
C ILE A 178 -35.13 -21.79 29.73
N SER A 179 -35.06 -20.53 30.14
CA SER A 179 -35.39 -20.10 31.51
C SER A 179 -36.84 -20.40 31.89
N LYS A 180 -37.81 -20.13 31.00
CA LYS A 180 -39.23 -20.49 31.23
C LYS A 180 -39.44 -22.00 31.33
N ALA A 181 -38.82 -22.79 30.45
CA ALA A 181 -38.92 -24.24 30.47
C ALA A 181 -38.25 -24.85 31.72
N MET A 182 -37.10 -24.33 32.14
CA MET A 182 -36.39 -24.79 33.33
C MET A 182 -37.10 -24.38 34.62
N THR A 183 -37.65 -23.17 34.70
CA THR A 183 -38.46 -22.74 35.86
C THR A 183 -39.74 -23.57 35.99
N ALA A 184 -40.44 -23.82 34.89
CA ALA A 184 -41.62 -24.68 34.88
C ALA A 184 -41.31 -26.14 35.26
N ARG A 185 -40.10 -26.65 34.94
CA ARG A 185 -39.71 -28.05 35.19
C ARG A 185 -39.09 -28.29 36.56
N TRP A 186 -38.38 -27.31 37.12
CA TRP A 186 -37.50 -27.53 38.29
C TRP A 186 -37.79 -26.64 39.51
N ASN A 187 -38.70 -25.67 39.40
CA ASN A 187 -39.06 -24.82 40.53
C ASN A 187 -40.53 -24.35 40.43
N PRO A 188 -41.49 -25.30 40.56
CA PRO A 188 -42.91 -24.98 40.53
C PRO A 188 -43.35 -24.07 41.69
N ASP A 189 -42.61 -24.10 42.82
CA ASP A 189 -42.98 -23.44 44.08
C ASP A 189 -42.37 -22.02 44.25
N GLY A 190 -41.68 -21.48 43.25
CA GLY A 190 -41.28 -20.06 43.21
C GLY A 190 -40.09 -19.64 44.07
N THR A 191 -39.29 -20.57 44.61
CA THR A 191 -38.13 -20.23 45.45
C THR A 191 -36.98 -19.61 44.64
N ARG A 192 -36.21 -18.66 45.20
CA ARG A 192 -35.09 -18.01 44.46
C ARG A 192 -33.88 -18.94 44.40
N VAL A 193 -33.74 -19.68 43.31
CA VAL A 193 -32.61 -20.61 43.12
C VAL A 193 -31.37 -19.92 42.53
N ALA A 194 -30.21 -20.05 43.18
CA ALA A 194 -28.98 -19.34 42.83
C ALA A 194 -28.35 -19.79 41.49
N TRP A 195 -28.44 -21.07 41.11
CA TRP A 195 -27.87 -21.55 39.84
C TRP A 195 -28.60 -21.04 38.58
N LEU A 196 -29.78 -20.42 38.73
CA LEU A 196 -30.51 -19.74 37.64
C LEU A 196 -30.03 -18.30 37.39
N LEU A 197 -29.10 -17.75 38.20
CA LEU A 197 -28.54 -16.41 38.04
C LEU A 197 -27.94 -16.12 36.64
N PRO A 198 -27.12 -17.00 36.04
CA PRO A 198 -26.57 -16.76 34.70
C PRO A 198 -27.68 -16.71 33.63
N LEU A 199 -28.68 -17.57 33.74
CA LEU A 199 -29.85 -17.59 32.85
C LEU A 199 -30.73 -16.34 33.02
N ARG A 200 -30.87 -15.82 34.24
CA ARG A 200 -31.56 -14.56 34.54
C ARG A 200 -30.80 -13.34 34.03
N LEU A 201 -29.46 -13.36 34.11
CA LEU A 201 -28.60 -12.33 33.54
C LEU A 201 -28.70 -12.33 32.00
N ALA A 202 -28.58 -13.49 31.36
CA ALA A 202 -28.79 -13.66 29.92
C ALA A 202 -30.20 -13.22 29.48
N TYR A 203 -31.22 -13.50 30.30
CA TYR A 203 -32.59 -13.01 30.09
C TYR A 203 -32.69 -11.48 30.09
N ARG A 204 -32.12 -10.79 31.10
CA ARG A 204 -32.12 -9.31 31.16
C ARG A 204 -31.34 -8.69 30.01
N ILE A 205 -30.22 -9.31 29.62
CA ILE A 205 -29.44 -8.93 28.45
C ILE A 205 -30.26 -9.12 27.18
N SER A 206 -31.05 -10.17 27.04
CA SER A 206 -31.95 -10.36 25.87
C SER A 206 -33.07 -9.31 25.81
N GLU A 207 -33.62 -8.89 26.95
CA GLU A 207 -34.73 -7.93 27.03
C GLU A 207 -34.29 -6.47 26.75
N ARG A 208 -33.12 -6.08 27.25
CA ARG A 208 -32.49 -4.77 26.96
C ARG A 208 -31.45 -4.83 25.84
N GLY A 209 -31.33 -5.99 25.18
CA GLY A 209 -30.20 -6.32 24.30
C GLY A 209 -30.06 -5.39 23.13
N PHE A 210 -31.18 -4.92 22.59
CA PHE A 210 -31.13 -3.94 21.52
C PHE A 210 -30.47 -2.62 21.93
N LEU A 211 -30.86 -2.03 23.07
CA LEU A 211 -30.25 -0.78 23.56
C LEU A 211 -28.77 -0.96 23.90
N ILE A 212 -28.42 -2.10 24.52
CA ILE A 212 -27.02 -2.43 24.85
C ILE A 212 -26.20 -2.59 23.56
N THR A 213 -26.73 -3.29 22.56
CA THR A 213 -26.03 -3.50 21.29
C THR A 213 -25.90 -2.19 20.51
N CYS A 214 -26.90 -1.32 20.52
CA CYS A 214 -26.78 0.03 19.97
C CYS A 214 -25.68 0.83 20.68
N ALA A 215 -25.65 0.84 22.01
CA ALA A 215 -24.62 1.56 22.76
C ALA A 215 -23.21 1.03 22.44
N VAL A 216 -23.04 -0.29 22.33
CA VAL A 216 -21.76 -0.93 21.96
C VAL A 216 -21.38 -0.58 20.52
N SER A 217 -22.29 -0.70 19.55
CA SER A 217 -22.02 -0.34 18.15
C SER A 217 -21.69 1.15 17.99
N THR A 218 -22.41 2.04 18.67
CA THR A 218 -22.09 3.47 18.68
C THR A 218 -20.73 3.75 19.32
N THR A 219 -20.39 3.06 20.41
CA THR A 219 -19.08 3.21 21.06
C THR A 219 -17.95 2.77 20.13
N LEU A 220 -18.12 1.63 19.45
CA LEU A 220 -17.15 1.14 18.46
C LEU A 220 -16.98 2.12 17.30
N LEU A 221 -18.09 2.68 16.79
CA LEU A 221 -18.09 3.68 15.72
C LEU A 221 -17.41 4.99 16.14
N VAL A 222 -17.71 5.51 17.33
CA VAL A 222 -17.03 6.71 17.84
C VAL A 222 -15.54 6.41 18.03
N ALA A 223 -15.20 5.21 18.52
CA ALA A 223 -13.81 4.82 18.69
C ALA A 223 -13.04 4.72 17.37
N THR A 224 -13.65 4.21 16.28
CA THR A 224 -13.00 4.16 14.95
C THR A 224 -12.78 5.55 14.37
N VAL A 225 -13.71 6.48 14.58
CA VAL A 225 -13.59 7.88 14.12
C VAL A 225 -12.51 8.63 14.90
N CYS A 226 -12.51 8.52 16.23
CA CYS A 226 -11.61 9.26 17.11
C CYS A 226 -10.19 8.68 17.16
N TRP A 227 -10.03 7.36 17.07
CA TRP A 227 -8.74 6.67 17.18
C TRP A 227 -8.48 5.71 16.01
N PRO A 228 -8.46 6.20 14.74
CA PRO A 228 -8.35 5.35 13.56
C PRO A 228 -7.02 4.59 13.47
N HIS A 229 -5.97 5.08 14.10
CA HIS A 229 -4.63 4.46 14.12
C HIS A 229 -4.41 3.48 15.28
N SER A 230 -4.95 3.82 16.46
CA SER A 230 -4.69 3.05 17.68
C SER A 230 -5.64 1.88 17.81
N LEU A 231 -6.90 2.03 17.40
CA LEU A 231 -7.91 0.98 17.54
C LEU A 231 -7.53 -0.31 16.77
N PRO A 232 -7.06 -0.24 15.50
CA PRO A 232 -6.60 -1.43 14.77
C PRO A 232 -5.36 -2.11 15.32
N MET A 233 -4.57 -1.41 16.16
CA MET A 233 -3.40 -2.01 16.77
C MET A 233 -3.77 -2.98 17.89
N TYR A 234 -4.85 -2.68 18.60
CA TYR A 234 -5.38 -3.53 19.67
C TYR A 234 -6.32 -4.61 19.13
N LEU A 235 -7.10 -4.30 18.10
CA LEU A 235 -8.03 -5.22 17.46
C LEU A 235 -7.38 -5.86 16.24
N GLY A 236 -7.32 -7.20 16.19
CA GLY A 236 -6.83 -7.88 14.99
C GLY A 236 -7.59 -7.41 13.74
N ARG A 237 -6.87 -7.20 12.63
CA ARG A 237 -7.38 -6.60 11.38
C ARG A 237 -8.69 -7.22 10.88
N ALA A 238 -8.82 -8.55 10.96
CA ALA A 238 -10.04 -9.27 10.61
C ALA A 238 -11.29 -8.77 11.36
N SER A 239 -11.13 -8.33 12.61
CA SER A 239 -12.21 -7.81 13.48
C SER A 239 -12.77 -6.49 12.96
N LEU A 240 -12.04 -5.79 12.10
CA LEU A 240 -12.54 -4.56 11.49
C LEU A 240 -13.65 -4.85 10.49
N ILE A 241 -13.67 -6.00 9.79
CA ILE A 241 -14.75 -6.32 8.85
C ILE A 241 -16.14 -6.27 9.51
N PRO A 242 -16.41 -7.00 10.61
CA PRO A 242 -17.70 -6.90 11.30
C PRO A 242 -17.94 -5.51 11.92
N ILE A 243 -16.90 -4.74 12.27
CA ILE A 243 -17.06 -3.35 12.75
C ILE A 243 -17.49 -2.44 11.60
N LEU A 244 -16.73 -2.42 10.51
CA LEU A 244 -16.95 -1.62 9.30
C LEU A 244 -18.33 -1.87 8.70
N ALA A 245 -18.73 -3.14 8.54
CA ALA A 245 -20.02 -3.49 7.94
C ALA A 245 -21.18 -3.45 8.95
N GLY A 246 -20.94 -3.83 10.20
CA GLY A 246 -21.99 -4.12 11.17
C GLY A 246 -22.40 -2.94 12.05
N SER A 247 -21.47 -2.05 12.43
CA SER A 247 -21.78 -0.97 13.37
C SER A 247 -22.70 0.12 12.79
N TRP A 248 -22.73 0.27 11.46
CA TRP A 248 -23.70 1.13 10.75
C TRP A 248 -25.15 0.68 10.92
N VAL A 249 -25.39 -0.64 10.97
CA VAL A 249 -26.74 -1.22 10.94
C VAL A 249 -27.60 -0.70 12.09
N LEU A 250 -27.06 -0.72 13.30
CA LEU A 250 -27.80 -0.26 14.49
C LEU A 250 -27.86 1.25 14.62
N LEU A 251 -26.86 1.98 14.14
CA LEU A 251 -26.92 3.44 14.11
C LEU A 251 -28.07 3.90 13.20
N PHE A 252 -28.13 3.39 11.97
CA PHE A 252 -29.18 3.77 11.04
C PHE A 252 -30.56 3.33 11.53
N GLU A 253 -30.68 2.14 12.12
CA GLU A 253 -31.94 1.69 12.71
C GLU A 253 -32.36 2.59 13.90
N PHE A 254 -31.41 3.02 14.72
CA PHE A 254 -31.66 3.98 15.81
C PHE A 254 -32.14 5.34 15.30
N VAL A 255 -31.46 5.88 14.28
CA VAL A 255 -31.86 7.13 13.62
C VAL A 255 -33.25 7.00 13.01
N MET A 256 -33.57 5.89 12.34
CA MET A 256 -34.89 5.63 11.76
C MET A 256 -35.99 5.58 12.83
N MET A 257 -35.73 4.99 14.01
CA MET A 257 -36.71 4.99 15.10
C MET A 257 -36.94 6.39 15.69
N LEU A 258 -35.87 7.18 15.86
CA LEU A 258 -36.01 8.57 16.28
C LEU A 258 -36.78 9.38 15.23
N GLN A 259 -36.53 9.13 13.94
CA GLN A 259 -37.25 9.74 12.84
C GLN A 259 -38.74 9.38 12.83
N ALA A 260 -39.10 8.13 13.14
CA ALA A 260 -40.50 7.72 13.28
C ALA A 260 -41.24 8.52 14.38
N LYS A 261 -40.52 9.00 15.41
CA LYS A 261 -41.06 9.86 16.46
C LYS A 261 -40.99 11.36 16.13
N MET A 262 -39.92 11.79 15.45
CA MET A 262 -39.61 13.21 15.19
C MET A 262 -39.94 13.69 13.76
N LYS A 263 -40.63 12.86 12.98
CA LYS A 263 -41.21 13.06 11.64
C LYS A 263 -40.30 13.54 10.49
N TRP A 264 -39.21 14.29 10.68
CA TRP A 264 -38.40 14.78 9.54
C TRP A 264 -36.96 15.26 9.83
N ALA A 265 -36.53 15.48 11.09
CA ALA A 265 -35.29 16.23 11.33
C ALA A 265 -33.97 15.42 11.21
N ILE A 266 -33.86 14.22 11.79
CA ILE A 266 -32.54 13.61 12.04
C ILE A 266 -31.93 12.96 10.78
N GLY A 267 -32.71 12.22 10.01
CA GLY A 267 -32.22 11.61 8.76
C GLY A 267 -31.78 12.66 7.75
N LEU A 268 -32.54 13.76 7.64
CA LEU A 268 -32.17 14.93 6.84
C LEU A 268 -30.87 15.55 7.37
N VAL A 269 -30.70 15.71 8.68
CA VAL A 269 -29.47 16.25 9.28
C VAL A 269 -28.26 15.36 8.95
N VAL A 270 -28.36 14.03 9.03
CA VAL A 270 -27.23 13.13 8.67
C VAL A 270 -26.88 13.26 7.20
N VAL A 271 -27.88 13.30 6.30
CA VAL A 271 -27.64 13.50 4.87
C VAL A 271 -27.05 14.88 4.62
N VAL A 272 -27.58 15.94 5.23
CA VAL A 272 -27.07 17.32 5.09
C VAL A 272 -25.66 17.45 5.63
N VAL A 273 -25.35 16.88 6.81
CA VAL A 273 -23.99 16.87 7.37
C VAL A 273 -23.04 16.10 6.46
N GLY A 274 -23.47 14.95 5.92
CA GLY A 274 -22.68 14.19 4.95
C GLY A 274 -22.46 14.94 3.64
N THR A 275 -23.48 15.60 3.11
CA THR A 275 -23.39 16.43 1.91
C THR A 275 -22.48 17.64 2.15
N ILE A 276 -22.66 18.39 3.24
CA ILE A 276 -21.79 19.51 3.59
C ILE A 276 -20.35 19.02 3.78
N SER A 277 -20.15 17.87 4.43
CA SER A 277 -18.82 17.27 4.62
C SER A 277 -18.16 16.94 3.27
N ALA A 278 -18.91 16.41 2.30
CA ALA A 278 -18.42 16.11 0.97
C ALA A 278 -18.05 17.35 0.14
N PHE A 279 -18.60 18.52 0.49
CA PHE A 279 -18.29 19.81 -0.13
C PHE A 279 -17.34 20.67 0.71
N LEU A 280 -16.70 20.12 1.76
CA LEU A 280 -15.70 20.87 2.50
C LEU A 280 -14.48 21.11 1.62
N PRO A 281 -14.13 22.39 1.34
CA PRO A 281 -13.12 22.71 0.33
C PRO A 281 -11.73 22.14 0.67
N THR A 282 -11.39 21.97 1.95
CA THR A 282 -10.02 21.65 2.36
C THR A 282 -9.73 20.18 2.63
N PHE A 283 -10.71 19.30 2.42
CA PHE A 283 -10.64 17.93 2.94
C PHE A 283 -9.58 17.08 2.22
N HIS A 284 -9.25 17.39 0.96
CA HIS A 284 -8.31 16.66 0.11
C HIS A 284 -7.06 17.45 -0.26
N ASP A 285 -6.84 18.58 0.41
CA ASP A 285 -5.69 19.45 0.18
C ASP A 285 -4.38 18.69 0.44
N VAL A 286 -3.41 18.87 -0.44
CA VAL A 286 -2.04 18.44 -0.16
C VAL A 286 -1.53 19.17 1.09
N ARG A 287 -0.94 18.42 2.01
CA ARG A 287 -0.50 18.94 3.31
C ARG A 287 0.73 19.82 3.14
N LEU A 288 0.48 21.11 3.14
CA LEU A 288 1.51 22.15 3.22
C LEU A 288 1.87 22.44 4.68
N TYR A 289 3.13 22.79 4.91
CA TYR A 289 3.57 23.32 6.19
C TYR A 289 4.69 24.35 5.97
N GLN A 290 4.96 25.16 6.98
CA GLN A 290 6.03 26.16 6.93
C GLN A 290 7.11 25.71 7.91
N THR A 291 8.28 25.31 7.44
CA THR A 291 9.42 25.05 8.34
C THR A 291 10.26 26.30 8.56
N ARG A 292 11.29 26.17 9.41
CA ARG A 292 12.40 27.13 9.44
C ARG A 292 13.12 27.22 8.10
N HIS A 293 13.16 26.15 7.29
CA HIS A 293 13.74 26.19 5.93
C HIS A 293 12.93 27.06 4.99
N TRP A 294 11.60 27.01 5.07
CA TRP A 294 10.74 27.93 4.33
C TRP A 294 10.91 29.38 4.80
N ASP A 295 10.93 29.63 6.12
CA ASP A 295 11.16 30.98 6.66
C ASP A 295 12.51 31.53 6.16
N ASN A 296 13.56 30.71 6.19
CA ASN A 296 14.88 31.07 5.66
C ASN A 296 14.84 31.35 4.15
N ALA A 297 14.09 30.57 3.39
CA ALA A 297 13.90 30.79 1.95
C ALA A 297 13.14 32.10 1.65
N GLN A 298 12.24 32.55 2.55
CA GLN A 298 11.55 33.85 2.40
C GLN A 298 12.45 35.05 2.71
N LEU A 299 13.42 34.91 3.62
CA LEU A 299 14.32 36.01 4.02
C LEU A 299 15.30 36.44 2.91
N THR A 300 15.39 35.66 1.83
CA THR A 300 16.38 35.79 0.76
C THR A 300 16.14 36.91 -0.26
N GLU A 301 15.08 37.72 -0.12
CA GLU A 301 14.92 38.96 -0.92
C GLU A 301 15.98 40.03 -0.59
N ALA A 302 16.81 39.86 0.46
CA ALA A 302 17.82 40.82 0.88
C ALA A 302 19.27 40.27 0.78
N LYS A 303 19.89 40.40 -0.41
CA LYS A 303 21.33 40.61 -0.63
C LYS A 303 22.34 39.77 0.20
N SER A 304 22.49 38.48 -0.08
CA SER A 304 23.82 37.80 -0.05
C SER A 304 23.68 36.32 -0.45
N HIS A 305 24.28 35.94 -1.57
CA HIS A 305 24.42 34.53 -1.99
C HIS A 305 25.49 33.84 -1.12
N GLY A 306 25.06 33.29 0.01
CA GLY A 306 25.81 32.25 0.73
C GLY A 306 25.39 30.86 0.23
N PRO A 307 26.26 29.84 0.32
CA PRO A 307 25.89 28.45 0.00
C PRO A 307 24.90 27.98 1.07
N GLY A 308 23.60 27.92 0.76
CA GLY A 308 22.61 27.59 1.80
C GLY A 308 21.11 27.68 1.49
N VAL A 309 20.66 28.54 0.57
CA VAL A 309 19.31 29.14 0.73
C VAL A 309 18.32 28.84 -0.41
N ASP A 310 18.73 28.18 -1.49
CA ASP A 310 17.83 27.89 -2.62
C ASP A 310 16.94 26.67 -2.32
N ARG A 311 15.64 26.82 -2.58
CA ARG A 311 14.63 25.76 -2.36
C ARG A 311 14.96 24.46 -3.06
N GLN A 312 15.32 24.51 -4.35
CA GLN A 312 15.81 23.37 -5.13
C GLN A 312 17.10 23.76 -5.83
N GLY A 313 18.09 22.86 -5.80
CA GLY A 313 19.36 23.05 -6.51
C GLY A 313 19.24 22.74 -8.01
N LEU A 314 20.24 23.18 -8.79
CA LEU A 314 20.37 22.77 -10.19
C LEU A 314 20.92 21.35 -10.28
N LEU A 315 20.58 20.64 -11.36
CA LEU A 315 21.13 19.31 -11.63
C LEU A 315 22.67 19.35 -11.76
N GLU A 316 23.22 20.39 -12.39
CA GLU A 316 24.67 20.56 -12.53
C GLU A 316 25.36 20.63 -11.15
N ASP A 317 24.82 21.38 -10.20
CA ASP A 317 25.35 21.46 -8.83
C ASP A 317 25.32 20.11 -8.12
N ALA A 318 24.28 19.30 -8.38
CA ALA A 318 24.15 17.97 -7.83
C ALA A 318 25.20 17.01 -8.43
N ILE A 319 25.44 17.10 -9.74
CA ILE A 319 26.49 16.32 -10.44
C ILE A 319 27.87 16.67 -9.87
N ASP A 320 28.15 17.96 -9.70
CA ASP A 320 29.45 18.42 -9.21
C ASP A 320 29.68 18.01 -7.75
N ARG A 321 28.66 18.11 -6.90
CA ARG A 321 28.71 17.57 -5.53
C ARG A 321 28.95 16.07 -5.49
N TRP A 322 28.25 15.30 -6.32
CA TRP A 322 28.45 13.86 -6.40
C TRP A 322 29.88 13.50 -6.84
N LYS A 323 30.42 14.22 -7.83
CA LYS A 323 31.81 14.06 -8.28
C LYS A 323 32.81 14.35 -7.16
N VAL A 324 32.60 15.41 -6.38
CA VAL A 324 33.47 15.75 -5.24
C VAL A 324 33.50 14.64 -4.20
N VAL A 325 32.33 14.11 -3.80
CA VAL A 325 32.23 13.03 -2.80
C VAL A 325 32.86 11.71 -3.29
N ASN A 326 32.89 11.52 -4.61
CA ASN A 326 33.49 10.36 -5.27
C ASN A 326 34.92 10.60 -5.79
N GLY A 327 35.56 11.72 -5.43
CA GLY A 327 36.97 11.99 -5.78
C GLY A 327 37.23 12.38 -7.24
N CYS A 328 36.20 12.73 -8.00
CA CYS A 328 36.28 13.10 -9.43
C CYS A 328 36.47 14.60 -9.66
N ILE A 329 37.41 15.23 -8.95
CA ILE A 329 37.59 16.70 -8.94
C ILE A 329 38.33 17.20 -10.20
N ASP A 330 39.18 16.38 -10.81
CA ASP A 330 39.98 16.77 -11.99
C ASP A 330 39.11 16.78 -13.27
N PRO A 331 38.94 17.94 -13.95
CA PRO A 331 38.17 18.05 -15.20
C PRO A 331 38.78 17.28 -16.39
N LEU A 332 40.09 16.98 -16.35
CA LEU A 332 40.83 16.29 -17.41
C LEU A 332 40.89 14.78 -17.20
N ALA A 333 40.65 14.31 -15.97
CA ALA A 333 40.59 12.89 -15.65
C ALA A 333 39.18 12.33 -15.88
N LYS A 334 39.09 11.14 -16.49
CA LYS A 334 37.82 10.44 -16.62
C LYS A 334 37.35 10.01 -15.23
N CYS A 335 36.17 10.44 -14.79
CA CYS A 335 35.59 9.99 -13.54
C CYS A 335 35.30 8.49 -13.64
N THR A 336 36.00 7.69 -12.82
CA THR A 336 35.91 6.24 -12.86
C THR A 336 34.67 5.70 -12.12
N PRO A 337 34.28 6.25 -10.94
CA PRO A 337 33.05 5.84 -10.27
C PRO A 337 31.83 6.00 -11.17
N ARG A 338 30.96 4.98 -11.17
CA ARG A 338 29.76 4.93 -12.00
C ARG A 338 28.53 5.31 -11.16
N PRO A 339 27.77 6.36 -11.53
CA PRO A 339 26.55 6.72 -10.81
C PRO A 339 25.47 5.66 -11.04
N LEU A 340 24.90 5.13 -9.96
CA LEU A 340 23.79 4.19 -9.98
C LEU A 340 22.46 4.94 -9.88
N LEU A 341 21.62 4.79 -10.90
CA LEU A 341 20.25 5.28 -10.95
C LEU A 341 19.30 4.12 -10.67
N VAL A 342 18.27 4.34 -9.89
CA VAL A 342 17.27 3.33 -9.58
C VAL A 342 15.91 3.78 -10.10
N ALA A 343 15.27 2.96 -10.93
CA ALA A 343 13.86 3.11 -11.31
C ALA A 343 13.03 2.05 -10.59
N ALA A 344 12.07 2.46 -9.78
CA ALA A 344 11.21 1.55 -9.01
C ALA A 344 9.76 1.64 -9.48
N GLU A 345 9.24 0.51 -9.98
CA GLU A 345 7.86 0.42 -10.42
C GLU A 345 6.85 0.59 -9.27
N GLY A 346 5.66 1.06 -9.62
CA GLY A 346 4.54 1.12 -8.70
C GLY A 346 3.91 -0.23 -8.37
N GLY A 347 3.24 -0.29 -7.22
CA GLY A 347 2.45 -1.44 -6.78
C GLY A 347 2.26 -1.53 -5.28
N ALA A 348 1.87 -0.41 -4.66
CA ALA A 348 1.60 -0.28 -3.22
C ALA A 348 2.72 -0.87 -2.33
N SER A 349 2.38 -1.44 -1.16
CA SER A 349 3.37 -1.96 -0.22
C SER A 349 4.27 -3.03 -0.82
N ARG A 350 3.79 -3.82 -1.78
CA ARG A 350 4.59 -4.81 -2.50
C ARG A 350 5.79 -4.19 -3.20
N ALA A 351 5.57 -3.10 -3.94
CA ALA A 351 6.64 -2.37 -4.60
C ALA A 351 7.61 -1.76 -3.60
N ALA A 352 7.07 -1.17 -2.52
CA ALA A 352 7.87 -0.57 -1.46
C ALA A 352 8.81 -1.61 -0.82
N PHE A 353 8.26 -2.77 -0.46
CA PHE A 353 8.96 -3.87 0.19
C PHE A 353 10.00 -4.53 -0.72
N PHE A 354 9.65 -4.80 -1.98
CA PHE A 354 10.60 -5.37 -2.94
C PHE A 354 11.75 -4.41 -3.23
N THR A 355 11.44 -3.11 -3.40
CA THR A 355 12.44 -2.05 -3.58
C THR A 355 13.39 -1.97 -2.41
N ALA A 356 12.85 -1.94 -1.19
CA ALA A 356 13.61 -1.97 0.05
C ALA A 356 14.49 -3.23 0.19
N THR A 357 13.95 -4.39 -0.20
CA THR A 357 14.68 -5.67 -0.15
C THR A 357 15.88 -5.68 -1.08
N VAL A 358 15.69 -5.29 -2.36
CA VAL A 358 16.77 -5.31 -3.36
C VAL A 358 17.86 -4.30 -2.99
N LEU A 359 17.49 -3.07 -2.64
CA LEU A 359 18.48 -2.05 -2.28
C LEU A 359 19.21 -2.39 -0.98
N GLY A 360 18.51 -2.91 0.04
CA GLY A 360 19.16 -3.36 1.27
C GLY A 360 20.12 -4.52 1.06
N ALA A 361 19.75 -5.49 0.21
CA ALA A 361 20.63 -6.60 -0.14
C ALA A 361 21.89 -6.14 -0.89
N LEU A 362 21.76 -5.17 -1.80
CA LEU A 362 22.91 -4.60 -2.51
C LEU A 362 23.84 -3.83 -1.55
N ILE A 363 23.29 -3.06 -0.61
CA ILE A 363 24.10 -2.37 0.42
C ILE A 363 24.85 -3.40 1.27
N ASP A 364 24.15 -4.40 1.80
CA ASP A 364 24.74 -5.48 2.61
C ASP A 364 25.86 -6.21 1.86
N ALA A 365 25.66 -6.53 0.58
CA ALA A 365 26.67 -7.21 -0.24
C ALA A 365 27.94 -6.37 -0.44
N THR A 366 27.81 -5.04 -0.48
CA THR A 366 28.97 -4.15 -0.59
C THR A 366 29.66 -3.88 0.74
N ASP A 367 28.92 -3.84 1.86
CA ASP A 367 29.47 -3.63 3.21
C ASP A 367 30.18 -4.89 3.76
N LEU A 368 29.64 -6.10 3.54
CA LEU A 368 30.15 -7.36 4.12
C LEU A 368 31.49 -7.84 3.53
N ASN A 369 31.80 -7.49 2.29
CA ASN A 369 32.94 -8.04 1.57
C ASN A 369 34.25 -7.25 1.77
N ASN A 370 34.29 -6.27 2.67
CA ASN A 370 35.40 -5.30 2.75
C ASN A 370 35.71 -4.71 1.35
N SER A 371 34.67 -4.65 0.50
CA SER A 371 34.79 -4.18 -0.87
C SER A 371 35.27 -2.75 -0.82
N ALA A 372 36.19 -2.36 -1.70
CA ALA A 372 36.58 -0.96 -1.85
C ALA A 372 35.38 -0.03 -2.19
N VAL A 373 34.23 -0.62 -2.55
CA VAL A 373 32.99 0.02 -3.01
C VAL A 373 31.97 0.21 -1.91
N ASP A 374 31.68 1.48 -1.59
CA ASP A 374 30.52 1.90 -0.81
C ASP A 374 29.35 2.23 -1.75
N MET A 375 28.40 1.28 -1.93
CA MET A 375 27.25 1.46 -2.82
C MET A 375 26.47 2.75 -2.54
N ARG A 376 26.39 3.16 -1.27
CA ARG A 376 25.65 4.37 -0.85
C ARG A 376 26.20 5.63 -1.51
N ARG A 377 27.51 5.69 -1.79
CA ARG A 377 28.15 6.80 -2.50
C ARG A 377 27.90 6.75 -4.01
N SER A 378 27.75 5.56 -4.57
CA SER A 378 27.46 5.36 -5.98
C SER A 378 26.01 5.68 -6.35
N LEU A 379 25.05 5.54 -5.42
CA LEU A 379 23.64 5.90 -5.64
C LEU A 379 23.51 7.40 -5.97
N PHE A 380 23.11 7.72 -7.20
CA PHE A 380 22.99 9.11 -7.66
C PHE A 380 21.53 9.61 -7.61
N ALA A 381 20.59 8.88 -8.20
CA ALA A 381 19.18 9.28 -8.20
C ALA A 381 18.23 8.08 -8.13
N LEU A 382 17.11 8.28 -7.46
CA LEU A 382 16.05 7.30 -7.22
C LEU A 382 14.75 7.84 -7.84
N SER A 383 14.29 7.22 -8.92
CA SER A 383 13.04 7.52 -9.62
C SER A 383 11.98 6.50 -9.27
N GLY A 384 10.91 6.93 -8.62
CA GLY A 384 9.87 6.04 -8.11
C GLY A 384 8.48 6.41 -8.57
N VAL A 385 7.61 5.41 -8.67
CA VAL A 385 6.18 5.58 -8.92
C VAL A 385 5.39 4.87 -7.83
N SER A 386 4.29 5.46 -7.35
CA SER A 386 3.35 4.80 -6.43
C SER A 386 4.04 4.22 -5.18
N GLY A 387 3.77 2.96 -4.84
CA GLY A 387 4.48 2.23 -3.78
C GLY A 387 6.01 2.18 -3.92
N GLY A 388 6.55 2.17 -5.15
CA GLY A 388 7.99 2.25 -5.38
C GLY A 388 8.58 3.57 -4.90
N ALA A 389 7.86 4.68 -5.09
CA ALA A 389 8.23 5.99 -4.56
C ALA A 389 8.29 6.00 -3.02
N VAL A 390 7.31 5.37 -2.35
CA VAL A 390 7.31 5.21 -0.89
C VAL A 390 8.50 4.36 -0.42
N GLY A 391 8.82 3.28 -1.13
CA GLY A 391 10.02 2.47 -0.87
C GLY A 391 11.30 3.29 -0.96
N LEU A 392 11.50 4.02 -2.07
CA LEU A 392 12.70 4.84 -2.29
C LEU A 392 12.82 5.99 -1.29
N ALA A 393 11.71 6.66 -0.94
CA ALA A 393 11.69 7.68 0.11
C ALA A 393 12.11 7.08 1.47
N THR A 394 11.62 5.89 1.81
CA THR A 394 11.99 5.16 3.02
C THR A 394 13.48 4.82 3.04
N VAL A 395 14.02 4.32 1.92
CA VAL A 395 15.46 4.01 1.79
C VAL A 395 16.32 5.25 1.95
N ARG A 396 16.02 6.36 1.23
CA ARG A 396 16.80 7.60 1.35
C ARG A 396 16.77 8.14 2.78
N THR A 397 15.62 8.08 3.45
CA THR A 397 15.49 8.53 4.84
C THR A 397 16.33 7.67 5.77
N ALA A 398 16.29 6.34 5.61
CA ALA A 398 17.12 5.45 6.40
C ALA A 398 18.62 5.66 6.18
N LEU A 399 19.04 6.02 4.96
CA LEU A 399 20.42 6.42 4.66
C LEU A 399 20.79 7.73 5.38
N ALA A 400 19.89 8.71 5.40
CA ALA A 400 20.09 10.00 6.07
C ALA A 400 20.24 9.86 7.59
N GLU A 401 19.48 8.96 8.22
CA GLU A 401 19.50 8.72 9.67
C GLU A 401 20.50 7.64 10.12
N SER A 402 21.30 7.11 9.19
CA SER A 402 22.30 6.09 9.51
C SER A 402 23.48 6.66 10.29
N SER A 403 23.93 5.92 11.31
CA SER A 403 25.13 6.22 12.09
C SER A 403 26.23 5.22 11.74
N ASP A 404 27.44 5.68 11.41
CA ASP A 404 28.64 4.84 11.24
C ASP A 404 28.45 3.64 10.30
N ARG A 405 27.80 3.85 9.13
CA ARG A 405 27.49 2.82 8.11
C ARG A 405 26.50 1.72 8.52
N HIS A 406 25.93 1.77 9.73
CA HIS A 406 24.96 0.79 10.18
C HIS A 406 23.51 1.26 9.90
N PRO A 407 22.58 0.32 9.69
CA PRO A 407 21.17 0.66 9.51
C PRO A 407 20.58 1.32 10.78
N PRO A 408 19.59 2.24 10.64
CA PRO A 408 19.05 3.01 11.76
C PRO A 408 18.01 2.24 12.61
N CYS A 409 17.57 1.04 12.20
CA CYS A 409 16.49 0.32 12.87
C CYS A 409 16.86 -0.16 14.28
N ARG A 410 16.02 0.17 15.28
CA ARG A 410 16.23 -0.19 16.69
C ARG A 410 15.09 -1.03 17.29
N HIS A 411 13.88 -0.88 16.78
CA HIS A 411 12.69 -1.56 17.32
C HIS A 411 12.06 -2.48 16.28
N ILE A 412 11.77 -3.71 16.68
CA ILE A 412 11.12 -4.72 15.83
C ILE A 412 9.61 -4.57 15.93
N ASP A 413 8.92 -4.73 14.79
CA ASP A 413 7.48 -4.80 14.68
C ASP A 413 7.05 -6.22 14.30
N PRO A 414 6.05 -6.83 14.99
CA PRO A 414 5.60 -8.19 14.71
C PRO A 414 4.96 -8.39 13.32
N LEU A 415 4.61 -7.30 12.62
CA LEU A 415 4.11 -7.36 11.25
C LEU A 415 5.15 -7.80 10.23
N TRP A 416 6.43 -7.67 10.57
CA TRP A 416 7.53 -8.12 9.73
C TRP A 416 7.76 -9.62 9.86
N PHE A 417 7.83 -10.33 8.75
CA PHE A 417 7.99 -11.79 8.73
C PHE A 417 9.26 -12.31 9.45
N GLY A 418 10.30 -11.47 9.54
CA GLY A 418 11.58 -11.80 10.18
C GLY A 418 11.60 -11.54 11.69
N ALA A 419 10.52 -11.03 12.29
CA ALA A 419 10.52 -10.57 13.69
C ALA A 419 10.97 -11.64 14.71
N ASN A 420 10.63 -12.92 14.49
CA ASN A 420 10.99 -14.02 15.39
C ASN A 420 12.39 -14.60 15.13
N GLU A 421 12.96 -14.32 13.95
CA GLU A 421 14.26 -14.85 13.50
C GLU A 421 15.39 -13.83 13.62
N GLY A 422 15.05 -12.54 13.68
CA GLY A 422 16.02 -11.45 13.58
C GLY A 422 17.07 -11.41 14.69
N HIS A 423 16.80 -12.00 15.85
CA HIS A 423 17.79 -12.12 16.92
C HIS A 423 18.72 -13.33 16.78
N LYS A 424 18.42 -14.28 15.88
CA LYS A 424 19.14 -15.55 15.75
C LYS A 424 20.04 -15.61 14.51
N ASN A 425 19.70 -14.87 13.46
CA ASN A 425 20.46 -14.82 12.21
C ASN A 425 20.90 -13.35 11.94
N PRO A 426 22.21 -13.05 11.88
CA PRO A 426 22.72 -11.70 11.59
C PRO A 426 22.14 -11.09 10.29
N ALA A 427 21.93 -11.91 9.26
CA ALA A 427 21.31 -11.47 7.99
C ALA A 427 19.83 -11.08 8.13
N ARG A 428 19.20 -11.44 9.26
CA ARG A 428 17.84 -11.06 9.64
C ARG A 428 17.83 -10.07 10.80
N ASN A 429 18.98 -9.62 11.32
CA ASN A 429 19.01 -8.66 12.41
C ASN A 429 18.85 -7.23 11.85
N PRO A 430 17.75 -6.50 12.13
CA PRO A 430 17.55 -5.15 11.59
C PRO A 430 18.58 -4.13 12.07
N ALA A 431 19.29 -4.40 13.17
CA ALA A 431 20.36 -3.53 13.66
C ALA A 431 21.70 -3.74 12.92
N GLU A 432 21.85 -4.84 12.18
CA GLU A 432 23.10 -5.22 11.50
C GLU A 432 22.95 -5.29 9.98
N SER A 433 21.81 -5.77 9.47
CA SER A 433 21.53 -5.91 8.03
C SER A 433 20.63 -4.78 7.52
N TRP A 434 21.08 -4.11 6.45
CA TRP A 434 20.30 -3.14 5.69
C TRP A 434 19.07 -3.77 5.04
N ARG A 435 19.18 -4.99 4.49
CA ARG A 435 18.03 -5.73 3.97
C ARG A 435 16.97 -5.92 5.06
N ALA A 436 17.35 -6.41 6.23
CA ALA A 436 16.42 -6.62 7.34
C ALA A 436 15.79 -5.30 7.81
N CYS A 437 16.58 -4.24 7.97
CA CYS A 437 16.08 -2.93 8.38
C CYS A 437 15.08 -2.33 7.38
N LEU A 438 15.44 -2.29 6.09
CA LEU A 438 14.59 -1.69 5.06
C LEU A 438 13.30 -2.50 4.82
N GLN A 439 13.36 -3.83 4.93
CA GLN A 439 12.16 -4.68 4.92
C GLN A 439 11.24 -4.37 6.10
N LEU A 440 11.81 -4.26 7.30
CA LEU A 440 11.06 -3.91 8.50
C LEU A 440 10.38 -2.54 8.34
N LEU A 441 11.10 -1.53 7.86
CA LEU A 441 10.56 -0.18 7.62
C LEU A 441 9.41 -0.12 6.60
N THR A 442 9.30 -1.10 5.70
CA THR A 442 8.26 -1.14 4.65
C THR A 442 7.13 -2.14 4.94
N SER A 443 7.18 -2.84 6.08
CA SER A 443 6.22 -3.91 6.46
C SER A 443 5.03 -3.45 7.35
N GLY A 444 4.78 -2.14 7.44
CA GLY A 444 3.74 -1.58 8.31
C GLY A 444 2.29 -1.75 7.83
N ASP A 445 1.35 -1.37 8.70
CA ASP A 445 -0.08 -1.28 8.41
C ASP A 445 -0.45 0.07 7.79
N TYR A 446 -0.53 0.16 6.47
CA TYR A 446 -0.86 1.43 5.82
C TYR A 446 -2.32 1.49 5.35
N LEU A 447 -2.92 0.33 5.03
CA LEU A 447 -4.25 0.24 4.44
C LEU A 447 -5.37 0.49 5.45
N ILE A 448 -5.29 -0.05 6.67
CA ILE A 448 -6.43 0.00 7.57
C ILE A 448 -6.84 1.42 7.93
N PRO A 449 -5.92 2.31 8.36
CA PRO A 449 -6.31 3.66 8.71
C PRO A 449 -7.00 4.37 7.55
N ALA A 450 -6.56 4.12 6.31
CA ALA A 450 -7.19 4.66 5.10
C ALA A 450 -8.62 4.09 4.88
N VAL A 451 -8.83 2.78 5.03
CA VAL A 451 -10.17 2.16 4.92
C VAL A 451 -11.10 2.65 6.03
N VAL A 452 -10.60 2.78 7.26
CA VAL A 452 -11.36 3.37 8.37
C VAL A 452 -11.71 4.82 8.04
N GLY A 453 -10.79 5.59 7.47
CA GLY A 453 -11.04 6.95 6.97
C GLY A 453 -12.17 6.99 5.95
N LEU A 454 -12.08 6.16 4.90
CA LEU A 454 -13.08 6.07 3.84
C LEU A 454 -14.47 5.75 4.37
N VAL A 455 -14.58 4.73 5.22
CA VAL A 455 -15.87 4.24 5.72
C VAL A 455 -16.43 5.18 6.79
N TRP A 456 -15.60 5.71 7.69
CA TRP A 456 -16.06 6.34 8.94
C TRP A 456 -15.75 7.82 9.09
N ARG A 457 -14.75 8.39 8.41
CA ARG A 457 -14.37 9.80 8.60
C ARG A 457 -14.76 10.67 7.43
N ASP A 458 -14.55 10.20 6.21
CA ASP A 458 -14.83 10.98 5.00
C ASP A 458 -16.30 11.44 4.92
N PRO A 459 -17.32 10.63 5.32
CA PRO A 459 -18.70 11.10 5.39
C PRO A 459 -18.96 12.17 6.47
N PHE A 460 -18.03 12.41 7.39
CA PHE A 460 -18.17 13.33 8.53
C PHE A 460 -16.98 14.29 8.66
N GLY A 461 -16.43 14.76 7.54
CA GLY A 461 -15.31 15.71 7.48
C GLY A 461 -15.47 16.97 8.36
N LEU A 462 -16.71 17.40 8.63
CA LEU A 462 -17.01 18.49 9.58
C LEU A 462 -16.53 18.22 11.01
N VAL A 463 -16.57 16.96 11.46
CA VAL A 463 -16.19 16.53 12.82
C VAL A 463 -14.76 16.00 12.85
N ALA A 464 -14.29 15.47 11.72
CA ALA A 464 -12.98 14.84 11.59
C ALA A 464 -12.22 15.48 10.42
N PRO A 465 -11.42 16.54 10.63
CA PRO A 465 -10.88 17.36 9.54
C PRO A 465 -9.76 16.70 8.73
N HIS A 466 -9.24 15.56 9.18
CA HIS A 466 -8.23 14.79 8.44
C HIS A 466 -8.90 13.64 7.68
N ASP A 467 -8.71 13.63 6.36
CA ASP A 467 -9.21 12.62 5.44
C ASP A 467 -8.43 11.30 5.49
N ARG A 468 -8.90 10.30 4.74
CA ARG A 468 -8.22 9.00 4.60
C ARG A 468 -6.80 9.07 4.07
N ALA A 469 -6.44 10.10 3.30
CA ALA A 469 -5.09 10.29 2.78
C ALA A 469 -4.12 10.74 3.87
N VAL A 470 -4.55 11.65 4.72
CA VAL A 470 -3.78 12.03 5.91
C VAL A 470 -3.58 10.81 6.81
N LEU A 471 -4.58 9.94 6.95
CA LEU A 471 -4.42 8.70 7.70
C LEU A 471 -3.41 7.74 7.06
N LEU A 472 -3.36 7.65 5.72
CA LEU A 472 -2.34 6.88 5.02
C LEU A 472 -0.93 7.47 5.25
N GLU A 473 -0.76 8.79 5.15
CA GLU A 473 0.52 9.45 5.43
C GLU A 473 0.96 9.22 6.88
N GLN A 474 0.06 9.43 7.83
CA GLN A 474 0.35 9.24 9.24
C GLN A 474 0.66 7.79 9.62
N SER A 475 0.08 6.80 8.95
CA SER A 475 0.39 5.39 9.24
C SER A 475 1.82 5.04 8.82
N ILE A 476 2.28 5.56 7.68
CA ILE A 476 3.66 5.44 7.21
C ILE A 476 4.62 6.16 8.18
N GLU A 477 4.32 7.41 8.55
CA GLU A 477 5.11 8.20 9.52
C GLU A 477 5.24 7.47 10.87
N ARG A 478 4.12 6.96 11.40
CA ARG A 478 4.08 6.27 12.71
C ARG A 478 4.88 4.98 12.71
N HIS A 479 4.82 4.22 11.61
CA HIS A 479 5.57 2.97 11.48
C HIS A 479 7.07 3.24 11.44
N TYR A 480 7.51 4.17 10.59
CA TYR A 480 8.90 4.58 10.50
C TYR A 480 9.43 5.07 11.86
N ASN A 481 8.70 6.00 12.50
CA ASN A 481 9.10 6.58 13.78
C ASN A 481 9.13 5.56 14.92
N TYR A 482 8.35 4.49 14.85
CA TYR A 482 8.42 3.40 15.82
C TYR A 482 9.68 2.56 15.64
N VAL A 483 9.96 2.14 14.41
CA VAL A 483 11.11 1.27 14.10
C VAL A 483 12.43 1.96 14.40
N VAL A 484 12.57 3.25 14.10
CA VAL A 484 13.81 4.02 14.28
C VAL A 484 13.88 4.72 15.64
N HIS A 485 12.82 5.43 16.05
CA HIS A 485 12.84 6.30 17.23
C HIS A 485 12.05 5.75 18.43
N GLY A 486 11.41 4.59 18.32
CA GLY A 486 10.64 3.96 19.40
C GLY A 486 9.30 4.61 19.70
N THR A 487 8.87 5.61 18.93
CA THR A 487 7.63 6.36 19.16
C THR A 487 6.62 6.17 18.03
N ARG A 488 5.44 5.60 18.32
CA ARG A 488 4.32 5.47 17.36
C ARG A 488 3.53 6.79 17.21
N SER A 489 4.21 7.87 16.88
CA SER A 489 3.62 9.20 16.66
C SER A 489 3.76 9.65 15.21
N PRO A 490 2.72 10.29 14.62
CA PRO A 490 2.86 10.97 13.33
C PRO A 490 3.76 12.21 13.50
N CYS A 491 4.11 12.85 12.40
CA CYS A 491 4.89 14.09 12.41
C CYS A 491 4.16 15.22 13.16
N GLN A 492 4.85 15.97 14.01
CA GLN A 492 4.25 17.03 14.84
C GLN A 492 4.93 18.39 14.71
N GLY A 493 4.15 19.46 14.54
CA GLY A 493 4.69 20.83 14.57
C GLY A 493 5.61 21.17 13.39
N ARG A 494 6.29 22.32 13.52
CA ARG A 494 7.17 22.92 12.49
C ARG A 494 8.64 22.48 12.60
N GLU A 495 9.03 21.85 13.71
CA GLU A 495 10.41 21.50 14.05
C GLU A 495 10.68 19.98 14.05
N ASP A 496 9.65 19.16 13.84
CA ASP A 496 9.81 17.70 13.78
C ASP A 496 10.37 17.29 12.43
N GLU A 497 11.67 17.06 12.42
CA GLU A 497 12.45 16.61 11.27
C GLU A 497 12.76 15.11 11.36
N ARG A 498 12.13 14.33 12.24
CA ARG A 498 12.42 12.90 12.39
C ARG A 498 11.96 12.09 11.16
N GLY A 499 12.78 11.16 10.69
CA GLY A 499 12.40 10.22 9.65
C GLY A 499 11.73 10.89 8.44
N LEU A 500 10.53 10.42 8.08
CA LEU A 500 9.78 10.94 6.92
C LEU A 500 9.15 12.34 7.13
N CYS A 501 9.38 12.97 8.29
CA CYS A 501 8.87 14.30 8.60
C CYS A 501 9.67 15.45 7.97
N HIS A 502 10.88 15.17 7.47
CA HIS A 502 11.75 16.17 6.85
C HIS A 502 11.06 16.95 5.71
N PRO A 503 11.38 18.24 5.53
CA PRO A 503 10.96 19.02 4.37
C PRO A 503 11.61 18.46 3.12
N PHE A 504 10.77 18.18 2.13
CA PHE A 504 11.22 17.71 0.83
C PHE A 504 11.44 18.88 -0.12
N GLY A 505 12.35 18.70 -1.09
CA GLY A 505 12.68 19.68 -2.11
C GLY A 505 14.06 20.30 -1.95
N TYR A 506 14.71 20.15 -0.79
CA TYR A 506 16.00 20.78 -0.51
C TYR A 506 17.18 19.87 -0.82
N LEU A 507 18.17 20.36 -1.57
CA LEU A 507 19.41 19.64 -1.80
C LEU A 507 20.32 19.81 -0.57
N SER A 508 20.56 18.72 0.17
CA SER A 508 21.30 18.73 1.44
C SER A 508 22.61 19.55 1.36
N GLN A 509 22.81 20.43 2.36
CA GLN A 509 23.85 21.47 2.43
C GLN A 509 25.09 21.03 3.26
N GLY A 510 25.18 19.75 3.67
CA GLY A 510 26.28 19.27 4.50
C GLY A 510 27.57 19.00 3.72
N PRO A 511 28.74 19.56 4.11
CA PRO A 511 30.02 19.20 3.50
C PRO A 511 30.37 17.73 3.78
N GLY A 512 30.71 16.98 2.72
CA GLY A 512 31.24 15.61 2.83
C GLY A 512 30.21 14.47 2.84
N HIS A 513 28.90 14.76 2.80
CA HIS A 513 27.85 13.74 2.79
C HIS A 513 27.00 13.83 1.52
N TRP A 514 26.86 12.70 0.81
CA TRP A 514 25.97 12.58 -0.36
C TRP A 514 24.75 11.74 -0.01
N LEU A 515 23.58 12.22 -0.39
CA LEU A 515 22.34 11.45 -0.42
C LEU A 515 21.81 11.42 -1.86
N PRO A 516 21.32 10.28 -2.34
CA PRO A 516 20.78 10.20 -3.69
C PRO A 516 19.56 11.12 -3.85
N LEU A 517 19.42 11.71 -5.03
CA LEU A 517 18.29 12.56 -5.39
C LEU A 517 17.01 11.73 -5.46
N LEU A 518 15.89 12.25 -4.97
CA LEU A 518 14.57 11.68 -5.22
C LEU A 518 13.89 12.35 -6.39
N LEU A 519 13.27 11.51 -7.22
CA LEU A 519 12.47 11.84 -8.39
C LEU A 519 11.15 11.07 -8.25
N LEU A 520 10.19 11.64 -7.53
CA LEU A 520 8.92 10.97 -7.24
C LEU A 520 7.90 11.39 -8.30
N ASN A 521 7.44 10.41 -9.09
CA ASN A 521 6.61 10.66 -10.26
C ASN A 521 5.13 10.62 -9.88
N ALA A 522 4.38 11.64 -10.31
CA ALA A 522 2.94 11.78 -10.13
C ALA A 522 2.29 12.19 -11.46
N THR A 523 0.96 12.26 -11.49
CA THR A 523 0.21 12.68 -12.69
C THR A 523 -0.76 13.79 -12.33
N SER A 524 -0.79 14.86 -13.14
CA SER A 524 -1.86 15.86 -13.07
C SER A 524 -3.13 15.23 -13.64
N MET A 525 -4.19 15.16 -12.83
CA MET A 525 -5.50 14.67 -13.25
C MET A 525 -6.17 15.63 -14.23
N ASP A 526 -5.97 16.95 -14.07
CA ASP A 526 -6.67 17.94 -14.88
C ASP A 526 -6.04 18.07 -16.28
N THR A 527 -4.71 17.88 -16.40
CA THR A 527 -4.00 18.00 -17.69
C THR A 527 -3.53 16.67 -18.29
N GLY A 528 -3.47 15.60 -17.50
CA GLY A 528 -2.87 14.31 -17.88
C GLY A 528 -1.33 14.36 -17.99
N ARG A 529 -0.68 15.47 -17.63
CA ARG A 529 0.78 15.63 -17.75
C ARG A 529 1.51 14.94 -16.59
N PRO A 530 2.71 14.39 -16.85
CA PRO A 530 3.58 13.92 -15.78
C PRO A 530 3.98 15.09 -14.87
N THR A 531 3.84 14.87 -13.56
CA THR A 531 4.28 15.79 -12.51
C THR A 531 5.44 15.15 -11.75
N LEU A 532 6.49 15.91 -11.48
CA LEU A 532 7.68 15.44 -10.79
C LEU A 532 7.86 16.20 -9.48
N ILE A 533 7.96 15.44 -8.40
CA ILE A 533 8.24 15.92 -7.06
C ILE A 533 9.71 15.58 -6.80
N SER A 534 10.60 16.58 -6.81
CA SER A 534 12.06 16.35 -6.79
C SER A 534 12.82 17.29 -5.86
N ASP A 535 14.05 16.88 -5.47
CA ASP A 535 15.06 17.73 -4.82
C ASP A 535 15.73 18.74 -5.78
N ILE A 536 15.57 18.57 -7.10
CA ILE A 536 16.16 19.44 -8.13
C ILE A 536 15.09 20.17 -8.93
N GLN A 537 15.49 21.29 -9.52
CA GLN A 537 14.67 22.01 -10.49
C GLN A 537 14.48 21.17 -11.76
N THR A 538 13.29 21.22 -12.35
CA THR A 538 12.96 20.42 -13.54
C THR A 538 12.86 21.25 -14.80
N GLY A 539 12.57 22.55 -14.68
CA GLY A 539 12.62 23.48 -15.80
C GLY A 539 14.03 23.68 -16.35
N ILE A 540 15.05 23.79 -15.49
CA ILE A 540 16.42 24.17 -15.84
C ILE A 540 17.44 23.24 -15.16
N SER A 541 18.43 22.77 -15.92
CA SER A 541 19.50 21.88 -15.43
C SER A 541 20.81 22.59 -15.05
N SER A 542 21.04 23.80 -15.56
CA SER A 542 22.30 24.55 -15.45
C SER A 542 22.05 26.06 -15.51
N ALA A 543 23.01 26.87 -15.07
CA ALA A 543 22.95 28.33 -15.18
C ALA A 543 22.84 28.84 -16.62
N ASN A 544 23.08 27.98 -17.63
CA ASN A 544 22.93 28.26 -19.05
C ASN A 544 21.51 27.98 -19.60
N CYS A 545 20.49 27.89 -18.74
CA CYS A 545 19.09 27.68 -19.15
C CYS A 545 18.81 26.37 -19.93
N ASN A 546 19.67 25.35 -19.80
CA ASN A 546 19.42 24.07 -20.47
C ASN A 546 18.17 23.40 -19.90
N ARG A 547 17.12 23.26 -20.71
CA ARG A 547 15.87 22.62 -20.29
C ARG A 547 16.07 21.13 -20.02
N LEU A 548 15.65 20.67 -18.84
CA LEU A 548 15.78 19.26 -18.43
C LEU A 548 14.52 18.47 -18.76
N PHE A 549 13.37 18.92 -18.25
CA PHE A 549 12.09 18.25 -18.45
C PHE A 549 11.05 19.18 -19.12
N ILE A 550 11.06 19.22 -20.46
CA ILE A 550 10.21 20.15 -21.22
C ILE A 550 8.69 19.88 -21.04
N SER A 551 8.32 18.63 -20.81
CA SER A 551 6.91 18.19 -20.76
C SER A 551 6.43 17.81 -19.36
N VAL A 552 7.26 17.99 -18.34
CA VAL A 552 6.98 17.57 -16.96
C VAL A 552 6.80 18.81 -16.10
N GLN A 553 5.81 18.78 -15.22
CA GLN A 553 5.56 19.87 -14.28
C GLN A 553 6.28 19.59 -12.95
N ASN A 554 6.98 20.56 -12.35
CA ASN A 554 7.46 20.41 -10.97
C ASN A 554 6.33 20.73 -9.99
N LEU A 555 6.17 19.93 -8.94
CA LEU A 555 5.20 20.25 -7.89
C LEU A 555 5.41 21.64 -7.28
N PHE A 556 6.67 22.01 -7.01
CA PHE A 556 6.97 23.27 -6.35
C PHE A 556 6.86 24.47 -7.30
N GLU A 557 7.14 24.29 -8.59
CA GLU A 557 6.86 25.29 -9.63
C GLU A 557 5.34 25.53 -9.75
N MET A 558 4.52 24.48 -9.64
CA MET A 558 3.05 24.59 -9.65
C MET A 558 2.53 25.39 -8.45
N TYR A 559 3.12 25.25 -7.27
CA TYR A 559 2.77 26.06 -6.09
C TYR A 559 3.27 27.51 -6.17
N ALA A 560 4.40 27.72 -6.84
CA ALA A 560 4.99 29.04 -7.02
C ALA A 560 4.24 29.90 -8.04
N THR A 561 3.59 29.26 -9.01
CA THR A 561 2.94 29.96 -10.12
C THR A 561 1.65 30.63 -9.66
N ASN A 562 1.58 31.97 -9.78
CA ASN A 562 0.33 32.71 -9.58
C ASN A 562 -0.55 32.58 -10.84
N PRO A 563 -1.70 31.87 -10.77
CA PRO A 563 -2.56 31.63 -11.94
C PRO A 563 -3.20 32.92 -12.49
N PHE A 564 -3.10 34.05 -11.76
CA PHE A 564 -3.64 35.34 -12.15
C PHE A 564 -2.58 36.37 -12.55
N ALA A 565 -1.29 36.01 -12.52
CA ALA A 565 -0.24 36.87 -13.03
C ALA A 565 -0.45 37.06 -14.54
N LYS A 566 -0.81 38.29 -14.94
CA LYS A 566 -0.81 38.74 -16.34
C LYS A 566 0.57 39.22 -16.80
N GLU A 567 1.53 39.27 -15.88
CA GLU A 567 2.87 39.78 -16.14
C GLU A 567 3.63 38.71 -16.91
N GLU A 568 3.97 39.04 -18.16
CA GLU A 568 5.08 38.38 -18.83
C GLU A 568 6.31 38.54 -17.93
N PRO A 569 7.11 37.47 -17.72
CA PRO A 569 8.33 37.58 -16.93
C PRO A 569 9.16 38.75 -17.48
N ALA A 570 9.66 39.60 -16.59
CA ALA A 570 10.48 40.74 -16.99
C ALA A 570 11.67 40.25 -17.85
N ALA A 571 12.09 41.02 -18.85
CA ALA A 571 13.11 40.56 -19.82
C ALA A 571 14.43 40.13 -19.16
N ASP A 572 14.71 40.66 -17.98
CA ASP A 572 15.78 40.35 -17.03
C ASP A 572 15.56 39.05 -16.23
N ALA A 573 14.32 38.67 -15.94
CA ALA A 573 13.98 37.35 -15.37
C ALA A 573 14.26 36.20 -16.35
N VAL A 574 14.00 36.44 -17.65
CA VAL A 574 14.38 35.51 -18.74
C VAL A 574 15.92 35.39 -18.87
N ALA A 575 16.66 36.44 -18.50
CA ALA A 575 18.13 36.45 -18.52
C ALA A 575 18.77 35.72 -17.31
N ALA A 576 18.04 35.54 -16.20
CA ALA A 576 18.59 34.99 -14.96
C ALA A 576 18.57 33.44 -14.85
N CYS A 577 18.00 32.71 -15.81
CA CYS A 577 17.88 31.24 -15.77
C CYS A 577 17.38 30.70 -14.41
N LYS A 578 16.42 31.39 -13.79
CA LYS A 578 15.78 31.01 -12.53
C LYS A 578 14.27 30.87 -12.72
N ASN A 579 13.69 29.89 -12.05
CA ASN A 579 12.25 29.81 -11.86
C ASN A 579 11.87 30.79 -10.73
N GLU A 580 11.59 32.05 -11.08
CA GLU A 580 11.18 33.07 -10.10
C GLU A 580 9.94 32.62 -9.31
N GLY A 581 9.93 32.87 -8.01
CA GLY A 581 8.82 32.52 -7.12
C GLY A 581 8.91 31.10 -6.56
N LEU A 582 9.85 30.27 -7.00
CA LEU A 582 10.04 28.92 -6.45
C LEU A 582 10.28 28.96 -4.94
N GLU A 583 11.04 29.96 -4.47
CA GLU A 583 11.28 30.24 -3.06
C GLU A 583 10.00 30.48 -2.25
N LYS A 584 8.92 30.97 -2.88
CA LYS A 584 7.64 31.28 -2.21
C LYS A 584 6.76 30.06 -2.00
N ALA A 585 7.03 28.96 -2.71
CA ALA A 585 6.24 27.75 -2.56
C ALA A 585 6.38 27.17 -1.13
N HIS A 586 5.29 26.62 -0.58
CA HIS A 586 5.25 26.07 0.78
C HIS A 586 5.91 24.69 0.88
N ASP A 587 6.37 24.29 2.07
CA ASP A 587 7.00 22.98 2.27
C ASP A 587 5.99 21.86 2.23
N VAL A 588 6.46 20.71 1.74
CA VAL A 588 5.77 19.42 1.83
C VAL A 588 6.67 18.45 2.59
N ARG A 589 6.08 17.63 3.44
CA ARG A 589 6.84 16.56 4.11
C ARG A 589 7.24 15.51 3.09
N LEU A 590 8.34 14.80 3.35
CA LEU A 590 8.73 13.67 2.52
C LEU A 590 7.65 12.57 2.50
N SER A 591 6.96 12.33 3.62
CA SER A 591 5.78 11.45 3.66
C SER A 591 4.68 11.90 2.69
N THR A 592 4.33 13.19 2.70
CA THR A 592 3.33 13.77 1.80
C THR A 592 3.76 13.67 0.34
N ALA A 593 5.02 13.99 0.02
CA ALA A 593 5.56 13.86 -1.34
C ALA A 593 5.53 12.40 -1.85
N ALA A 594 5.90 11.45 -1.00
CA ALA A 594 5.88 10.03 -1.34
C ALA A 594 4.45 9.49 -1.54
N VAL A 595 3.51 9.87 -0.68
CA VAL A 595 2.10 9.48 -0.82
C VAL A 595 1.43 10.18 -2.01
N LEU A 596 1.86 11.39 -2.37
CA LEU A 596 1.33 12.11 -3.54
C LEU A 596 1.60 11.35 -4.85
N SER A 597 2.78 10.71 -4.97
CA SER A 597 3.12 9.78 -6.07
C SER A 597 2.27 8.51 -6.11
N ALA A 598 1.52 8.23 -5.03
CA ALA A 598 0.79 7.01 -4.75
C ALA A 598 -0.73 7.21 -4.55
N ARG A 599 -1.28 8.38 -4.92
CA ARG A 599 -2.71 8.67 -4.72
C ARG A 599 -3.60 7.85 -5.66
N PHE A 600 -4.19 6.78 -5.14
CA PHE A 600 -5.18 5.97 -5.85
C PHE A 600 -6.59 6.18 -5.26
N PRO A 601 -7.59 6.68 -6.01
CA PRO A 601 -8.85 7.23 -5.48
C PRO A 601 -9.56 6.38 -4.43
N VAL A 602 -9.54 5.05 -4.58
CA VAL A 602 -10.19 4.13 -3.62
C VAL A 602 -9.50 4.16 -2.25
N ILE A 603 -8.16 4.21 -2.22
CA ILE A 603 -7.39 4.19 -0.98
C ILE A 603 -7.15 5.60 -0.45
N SER A 604 -6.87 6.54 -1.33
CA SER A 604 -6.55 7.92 -1.01
C SER A 604 -7.08 8.83 -2.12
N PRO A 605 -7.77 9.93 -1.79
CA PRO A 605 -8.29 10.87 -2.77
C PRO A 605 -7.14 11.56 -3.53
N ALA A 606 -7.45 12.11 -4.70
CA ALA A 606 -6.51 12.98 -5.41
C ALA A 606 -6.06 14.12 -4.50
N GLY A 607 -4.78 14.50 -4.57
CA GLY A 607 -4.25 15.62 -3.81
C GLY A 607 -4.62 16.93 -4.48
N VAL A 608 -5.41 17.76 -3.79
CA VAL A 608 -5.81 19.08 -4.30
C VAL A 608 -4.67 20.07 -4.08
N LEU A 609 -4.19 20.68 -5.15
CA LEU A 609 -3.29 21.82 -5.09
C LEU A 609 -4.13 23.10 -5.04
N ARG A 610 -3.79 23.98 -4.11
CA ARG A 610 -4.45 25.28 -3.95
C ARG A 610 -3.44 26.41 -4.00
N PHE A 611 -3.80 27.45 -4.74
CA PHE A 611 -3.17 28.75 -4.65
C PHE A 611 -3.93 29.59 -3.62
N ARG A 612 -3.23 30.04 -2.58
CA ARG A 612 -3.78 30.92 -1.54
C ARG A 612 -2.97 32.19 -1.43
N ASN A 613 -3.65 33.33 -1.47
CA ASN A 613 -3.11 34.64 -1.09
C ASN A 613 -4.11 35.40 -0.19
N GLU A 614 -3.79 36.63 0.20
CA GLU A 614 -4.65 37.43 1.10
C GLU A 614 -6.09 37.65 0.59
N PHE A 615 -6.32 37.50 -0.72
CA PHE A 615 -7.60 37.85 -1.37
C PHE A 615 -8.30 36.67 -2.04
N ARG A 616 -7.63 35.52 -2.24
CA ARG A 616 -8.13 34.39 -3.05
C ARG A 616 -7.65 33.05 -2.50
N ASP A 617 -8.54 32.07 -2.56
CA ASP A 617 -8.28 30.63 -2.39
C ASP A 617 -8.84 29.93 -3.63
N LEU A 618 -7.97 29.37 -4.46
CA LEU A 618 -8.34 28.73 -5.72
C LEU A 618 -7.68 27.34 -5.83
N GLU A 619 -8.47 26.35 -6.22
CA GLU A 619 -7.97 25.04 -6.67
C GLU A 619 -7.27 25.19 -8.02
N THR A 620 -6.02 24.76 -8.10
CA THR A 620 -5.20 24.92 -9.32
C THR A 620 -5.02 23.63 -10.10
N ASP A 621 -4.90 22.49 -9.41
CA ASP A 621 -4.76 21.17 -10.04
C ASP A 621 -5.08 20.05 -9.03
N HIS A 622 -5.26 18.84 -9.55
CA HIS A 622 -5.42 17.60 -8.80
C HIS A 622 -4.30 16.63 -9.14
N ILE A 623 -3.57 16.15 -8.15
CA ILE A 623 -2.46 15.20 -8.35
C ILE A 623 -2.87 13.79 -7.96
N VAL A 624 -2.60 12.84 -8.86
CA VAL A 624 -2.86 11.40 -8.69
C VAL A 624 -1.58 10.59 -8.88
N ASP A 625 -1.68 9.27 -8.64
CA ASP A 625 -0.59 8.31 -8.79
C ASP A 625 0.16 8.47 -10.14
N GLY A 626 1.49 8.42 -10.11
CA GLY A 626 2.34 8.52 -11.31
C GLY A 626 2.09 7.42 -12.32
N GLY A 627 1.61 6.27 -11.86
CA GLY A 627 1.27 5.11 -12.65
C GLY A 627 0.04 5.29 -13.53
N TYR A 628 -0.64 6.44 -13.50
CA TYR A 628 -1.63 6.83 -14.51
C TYR A 628 -0.96 7.21 -15.83
N TYR A 629 0.24 7.82 -15.77
CA TYR A 629 1.05 8.16 -16.94
C TYR A 629 2.07 7.06 -17.27
N ASP A 630 3.00 6.79 -16.34
CA ASP A 630 4.06 5.80 -16.49
C ASP A 630 4.31 5.12 -15.15
N ASN A 631 4.28 3.79 -15.12
CA ASN A 631 4.55 3.03 -13.90
C ASN A 631 5.99 2.60 -13.74
N SER A 632 6.84 2.76 -14.76
CA SER A 632 8.23 2.29 -14.71
C SER A 632 9.12 3.20 -13.86
N GLY A 633 8.87 4.51 -13.87
CA GLY A 633 9.82 5.51 -13.38
C GLY A 633 11.04 5.66 -14.30
N LEU A 634 11.10 4.92 -15.41
CA LEU A 634 12.17 5.01 -16.40
C LEU A 634 12.03 6.26 -17.26
N ASP A 635 10.82 6.75 -17.57
CA ASP A 635 10.65 7.94 -18.43
C ASP A 635 11.48 9.12 -17.92
N THR A 636 11.44 9.35 -16.61
CA THR A 636 12.23 10.39 -15.94
C THR A 636 13.73 10.14 -16.06
N LEU A 637 14.19 8.90 -15.90
CA LEU A 637 15.61 8.56 -16.04
C LEU A 637 16.12 8.65 -17.49
N THR A 638 15.29 8.35 -18.50
CA THR A 638 15.69 8.49 -19.92
C THR A 638 16.09 9.93 -20.27
N ARG A 639 15.56 10.90 -19.53
CA ARG A 639 15.88 12.33 -19.68
C ARG A 639 17.11 12.72 -18.88
N LEU A 640 17.40 12.05 -17.76
CA LEU A 640 18.53 12.35 -16.88
C LEU A 640 19.85 11.75 -17.39
N VAL A 641 19.83 10.52 -17.91
CA VAL A 641 21.02 9.78 -18.37
C VAL A 641 21.85 10.58 -19.40
N PRO A 642 21.26 11.21 -20.44
CA PRO A 642 22.03 12.00 -21.40
C PRO A 642 22.79 13.17 -20.77
N PHE A 643 22.26 13.80 -19.71
CA PHE A 643 22.95 14.89 -19.02
C PHE A 643 24.16 14.39 -18.24
N LEU A 644 24.06 13.22 -17.59
CA LEU A 644 25.19 12.58 -16.92
C LEU A 644 26.28 12.18 -17.93
N GLN A 645 25.89 11.59 -19.06
CA GLN A 645 26.80 11.21 -20.14
C GLN A 645 27.54 12.42 -20.72
N LYS A 646 26.83 13.55 -20.95
CA LYS A 646 27.44 14.82 -21.39
C LYS A 646 28.46 15.38 -20.39
N ARG A 647 28.32 15.06 -19.09
CA ARG A 647 29.26 15.44 -18.03
C ARG A 647 30.39 14.42 -17.82
N GLY A 648 30.55 13.46 -18.74
CA GLY A 648 31.62 12.47 -18.74
C GLY A 648 31.38 11.29 -17.79
N LEU A 649 30.16 11.10 -17.31
CA LEU A 649 29.80 10.00 -16.41
C LEU A 649 29.19 8.82 -17.18
N ASN A 650 29.34 7.61 -16.65
CA ASN A 650 28.80 6.39 -17.24
C ASN A 650 27.76 5.72 -16.32
N PRO A 651 26.50 6.21 -16.30
CA PRO A 651 25.49 5.76 -15.35
C PRO A 651 25.08 4.30 -15.56
N LEU A 652 24.80 3.62 -14.45
CA LEU A 652 24.13 2.31 -14.38
C LEU A 652 22.67 2.54 -14.02
N VAL A 653 21.74 1.81 -14.62
CA VAL A 653 20.30 1.91 -14.32
C VAL A 653 19.80 0.58 -13.77
N LEU A 654 19.51 0.53 -12.48
CA LEU A 654 18.83 -0.58 -11.83
C LEU A 654 17.31 -0.39 -11.97
N TYR A 655 16.63 -1.31 -12.64
CA TYR A 655 15.19 -1.22 -12.88
C TYR A 655 14.45 -2.31 -12.10
N LEU A 656 13.69 -1.90 -11.09
CA LEU A 656 12.97 -2.80 -10.20
C LEU A 656 11.54 -2.95 -10.69
N THR A 657 11.22 -4.13 -11.26
CA THR A 657 9.90 -4.39 -11.82
C THR A 657 9.04 -5.17 -10.87
N ASN A 658 7.88 -4.60 -10.55
CA ASN A 658 6.89 -5.22 -9.69
C ASN A 658 5.72 -5.75 -10.53
N GLU A 659 5.48 -5.30 -11.76
CA GLU A 659 4.23 -5.63 -12.46
C GLU A 659 4.03 -7.13 -12.73
N PRO A 660 2.82 -7.65 -12.43
CA PRO A 660 2.52 -9.06 -12.60
C PRO A 660 2.03 -9.36 -14.04
N TRP A 661 2.71 -10.29 -14.72
CA TRP A 661 2.22 -11.23 -15.75
C TRP A 661 1.43 -10.83 -17.03
N PHE A 662 1.24 -9.56 -17.40
CA PHE A 662 0.61 -9.26 -18.72
C PHE A 662 1.57 -8.80 -19.81
N PHE A 663 2.78 -8.39 -19.45
CA PHE A 663 3.77 -7.94 -20.42
C PHE A 663 5.03 -8.79 -20.26
N LYS A 664 5.19 -9.80 -21.13
CA LYS A 664 6.53 -10.23 -21.52
C LYS A 664 7.18 -9.01 -22.18
N ALA A 665 7.84 -8.16 -21.40
CA ALA A 665 8.91 -7.35 -21.97
C ALA A 665 10.00 -8.36 -22.35
N SER A 666 9.93 -8.86 -23.58
CA SER A 666 10.95 -9.68 -24.22
C SER A 666 12.21 -8.84 -24.41
N VAL A 667 12.88 -8.52 -23.31
CA VAL A 667 14.22 -7.95 -23.32
C VAL A 667 15.14 -9.08 -22.87
N ARG A 668 15.46 -9.97 -23.81
CA ARG A 668 16.71 -10.71 -23.72
C ARG A 668 17.82 -9.71 -24.07
N ALA A 669 18.51 -9.26 -23.04
CA ALA A 669 19.77 -8.57 -23.19
C ALA A 669 20.74 -9.47 -23.98
N GLY A 670 21.25 -8.98 -25.11
CA GLY A 670 22.33 -9.64 -25.85
C GLY A 670 22.23 -9.49 -27.35
N ARG A 671 22.76 -8.36 -27.87
CA ARG A 671 23.13 -8.11 -29.27
C ARG A 671 21.99 -8.23 -30.29
N LEU A 672 21.62 -7.09 -30.86
CA LEU A 672 21.13 -7.00 -32.24
C LEU A 672 22.24 -7.50 -33.21
N ARG A 673 22.46 -8.82 -33.30
CA ARG A 673 22.89 -9.40 -34.56
C ARG A 673 21.62 -9.55 -35.38
N HIS A 674 21.65 -9.02 -36.60
CA HIS A 674 20.64 -9.24 -37.62
C HIS A 674 20.25 -10.72 -37.68
N ASP A 675 19.13 -11.07 -37.05
CA ASP A 675 18.45 -12.33 -37.29
C ASP A 675 17.39 -12.03 -38.34
N PRO A 676 17.35 -12.74 -39.50
CA PRO A 676 16.39 -12.47 -40.57
C PRO A 676 14.92 -12.72 -40.19
N LEU A 677 14.62 -13.06 -38.93
CA LEU A 677 13.27 -13.26 -38.39
C LEU A 677 12.69 -11.98 -37.76
N GLN A 678 12.98 -10.84 -38.40
CA GLN A 678 12.51 -9.50 -38.08
C GLN A 678 11.02 -9.30 -38.46
N GLN A 679 10.17 -10.24 -38.09
CA GLN A 679 8.72 -10.20 -38.36
C GLN A 679 7.85 -10.07 -37.09
N TYR A 680 8.44 -9.85 -35.93
CA TYR A 680 7.70 -9.62 -34.68
C TYR A 680 7.76 -8.16 -34.20
N VAL A 681 7.67 -7.22 -35.15
CA VAL A 681 7.06 -5.91 -34.85
C VAL A 681 5.57 -6.20 -34.68
N LEU A 682 5.10 -6.15 -33.42
CA LEU A 682 3.71 -6.23 -32.95
C LEU A 682 2.65 -6.48 -34.06
N PRO A 683 1.99 -7.65 -34.11
CA PRO A 683 0.60 -7.57 -34.49
C PRO A 683 -0.10 -6.87 -33.34
N ALA A 684 -0.64 -5.68 -33.62
CA ALA A 684 -1.87 -5.25 -32.99
C ALA A 684 -2.96 -6.28 -33.38
N GLU A 685 -2.91 -7.48 -32.79
CA GLU A 685 -4.07 -8.35 -32.78
C GLU A 685 -5.11 -7.60 -31.94
N LEU A 686 -6.06 -7.00 -32.64
CA LEU A 686 -7.32 -6.57 -32.05
C LEU A 686 -7.93 -7.84 -31.43
N GLU A 687 -7.78 -8.02 -30.12
CA GLU A 687 -8.50 -9.06 -29.40
C GLU A 687 -9.98 -8.88 -29.71
N GLU A 688 -10.63 -9.94 -30.21
CA GLU A 688 -12.08 -9.92 -30.35
C GLU A 688 -12.71 -9.63 -28.97
N PRO A 689 -13.63 -8.67 -28.86
CA PRO A 689 -14.23 -8.33 -27.59
C PRO A 689 -14.91 -9.57 -26.99
N LYS A 690 -14.52 -9.94 -25.77
CA LYS A 690 -15.03 -11.12 -25.05
C LYS A 690 -16.56 -11.04 -24.95
N GLN A 691 -17.27 -12.02 -25.54
CA GLN A 691 -18.74 -12.00 -25.65
C GLN A 691 -19.43 -12.84 -24.55
N GLY A 692 -19.45 -12.36 -23.31
CA GLY A 692 -20.15 -12.98 -22.18
C GLY A 692 -21.35 -12.17 -21.68
N THR A 693 -22.34 -12.85 -21.07
CA THR A 693 -23.60 -12.21 -20.61
C THR A 693 -23.39 -11.19 -19.48
N TRP A 694 -22.40 -11.41 -18.60
CA TRP A 694 -22.01 -10.46 -17.55
C TRP A 694 -21.16 -9.27 -18.07
N GLN A 695 -20.45 -9.48 -19.18
CA GLN A 695 -19.63 -8.46 -19.86
C GLN A 695 -20.46 -7.41 -20.60
N ARG A 696 -21.79 -7.58 -20.73
CA ARG A 696 -22.70 -6.55 -21.27
C ARG A 696 -23.21 -5.56 -20.21
N LEU A 697 -23.05 -5.85 -18.92
CA LEU A 697 -23.55 -5.00 -17.81
C LEU A 697 -22.43 -4.30 -17.01
N LEU A 698 -21.23 -4.88 -16.97
CA LEU A 698 -20.03 -4.32 -16.31
C LEU A 698 -19.10 -3.39 -17.15
N PRO A 699 -19.26 -3.17 -18.48
CA PRO A 699 -18.26 -2.44 -19.27
C PRO A 699 -18.11 -0.96 -18.88
N TRP A 700 -19.15 -0.36 -18.29
CA TRP A 700 -19.12 1.02 -17.77
C TRP A 700 -18.03 1.27 -16.71
N PHE A 701 -17.54 0.23 -16.04
CA PHE A 701 -16.48 0.32 -15.04
C PHE A 701 -15.17 -0.33 -15.49
N GLU A 702 -15.24 -1.43 -16.26
CA GLU A 702 -14.07 -2.20 -16.69
C GLU A 702 -13.34 -1.58 -17.88
N GLU A 703 -14.06 -1.04 -18.89
CA GLU A 703 -13.44 -0.51 -20.12
C GLU A 703 -12.55 0.71 -19.88
N PRO A 704 -12.94 1.72 -19.08
CA PRO A 704 -12.08 2.86 -18.79
C PRO A 704 -10.82 2.45 -18.02
N LEU A 705 -10.94 1.47 -17.12
CA LEU A 705 -9.82 0.95 -16.34
C LEU A 705 -8.86 0.15 -17.22
N ASP A 706 -9.36 -0.73 -18.09
CA ASP A 706 -8.54 -1.50 -19.03
C ASP A 706 -7.82 -0.56 -20.00
N THR A 707 -8.50 0.47 -20.50
CA THR A 707 -7.90 1.50 -21.35
C THR A 707 -6.76 2.23 -20.64
N LEU A 708 -6.98 2.64 -19.38
CA LEU A 708 -5.94 3.28 -18.56
C LEU A 708 -4.73 2.35 -18.37
N LEU A 709 -4.96 1.09 -18.03
CA LEU A 709 -3.91 0.09 -17.83
C LEU A 709 -3.10 -0.15 -19.12
N ARG A 710 -3.77 -0.21 -20.28
CA ARG A 710 -3.11 -0.36 -21.60
C ARG A 710 -2.28 0.88 -21.97
N LEU A 711 -2.79 2.09 -21.76
CA LEU A 711 -2.07 3.34 -22.03
C LEU A 711 -0.78 3.44 -21.21
N ARG A 712 -0.89 3.22 -19.89
CA ARG A 712 0.25 3.13 -18.97
C ARG A 712 1.28 2.10 -19.43
N ALA A 713 0.84 0.91 -19.83
CA ALA A 713 1.75 -0.12 -20.31
C ALA A 713 2.48 0.29 -21.60
N GLY A 714 1.80 1.00 -22.51
CA GLY A 714 2.40 1.60 -23.70
C GLY A 714 3.49 2.62 -23.35
N HIS A 715 3.24 3.52 -22.40
CA HIS A 715 4.25 4.49 -21.93
C HIS A 715 5.47 3.81 -21.31
N LYS A 716 5.25 2.79 -20.48
CA LYS A 716 6.33 1.97 -19.91
C LYS A 716 7.17 1.30 -21.01
N GLY A 717 6.53 0.71 -22.02
CA GLY A 717 7.21 0.10 -23.16
C GLY A 717 8.09 1.11 -23.91
N ALA A 718 7.56 2.30 -24.19
CA ALA A 718 8.29 3.37 -24.86
C ALA A 718 9.44 3.95 -24.00
N ALA A 719 9.30 3.97 -22.67
CA ALA A 719 10.37 4.40 -21.76
C ALA A 719 11.50 3.36 -21.72
N LEU A 720 11.16 2.07 -21.73
CA LEU A 720 12.13 0.98 -21.77
C LEU A 720 12.94 0.97 -23.07
N GLU A 721 12.27 1.13 -24.21
CA GLU A 721 12.92 1.19 -25.53
C GLU A 721 13.91 2.37 -25.61
N ARG A 722 13.48 3.57 -25.20
CA ARG A 722 14.36 4.74 -25.11
C ARG A 722 15.54 4.53 -24.17
N MET A 723 15.36 3.80 -23.07
CA MET A 723 16.46 3.51 -22.15
C MET A 723 17.49 2.56 -22.77
N LEU A 724 17.04 1.56 -23.53
CA LEU A 724 17.93 0.64 -24.26
C LEU A 724 18.73 1.35 -25.36
N ASP A 725 18.11 2.33 -26.04
CA ASP A 725 18.80 3.16 -27.05
C ASP A 725 19.93 4.02 -26.47
N LEU A 726 19.88 4.33 -25.16
CA LEU A 726 20.93 5.09 -24.47
C LEU A 726 22.14 4.25 -24.06
N GLY A 727 22.07 2.92 -24.21
CA GLY A 727 23.19 1.98 -24.03
C GLY A 727 22.85 0.74 -23.18
N ASP A 728 23.80 -0.19 -23.10
CA ASP A 728 23.67 -1.50 -22.45
C ASP A 728 23.78 -1.46 -20.89
N ASN A 729 23.44 -0.32 -20.26
CA ASN A 729 23.62 -0.11 -18.82
C ASN A 729 22.33 -0.33 -18.00
N LEU A 730 21.35 -1.04 -18.54
CA LEU A 730 20.08 -1.33 -17.87
C LEU A 730 20.07 -2.73 -17.23
N PHE A 731 19.80 -2.77 -15.93
CA PHE A 731 19.82 -3.98 -15.09
C PHE A 731 18.44 -4.22 -14.48
N PRO A 732 17.56 -5.00 -15.13
CA PRO A 732 16.22 -5.27 -14.62
C PRO A 732 16.25 -6.36 -13.54
N VAL A 733 15.69 -6.07 -12.36
CA VAL A 733 15.43 -7.04 -11.28
C VAL A 733 13.93 -7.18 -11.12
N ARG A 734 13.43 -8.42 -11.20
CA ARG A 734 12.01 -8.67 -11.45
C ARG A 734 11.39 -9.54 -10.36
N VAL A 735 10.15 -9.23 -9.99
CA VAL A 735 9.30 -10.19 -9.28
C VAL A 735 8.77 -11.21 -10.29
N THR A 736 9.22 -12.46 -10.17
CA THR A 736 8.90 -13.55 -11.09
C THR A 736 7.65 -14.33 -10.66
N ARG A 737 7.08 -15.08 -11.61
CA ARG A 737 5.90 -15.92 -11.35
C ARG A 737 6.19 -17.04 -10.37
N SER A 738 7.35 -17.62 -10.57
CA SER A 738 7.84 -18.81 -9.91
C SER A 738 9.33 -18.59 -9.71
N SER A 739 9.74 -18.48 -8.45
CA SER A 739 11.15 -18.45 -8.10
C SER A 739 11.68 -19.88 -8.19
N PHE A 740 12.53 -20.14 -9.18
CA PHE A 740 13.24 -21.40 -9.32
C PHE A 740 14.58 -21.29 -8.61
N VAL A 741 14.77 -22.11 -7.57
CA VAL A 741 16.07 -22.28 -6.94
C VAL A 741 16.76 -23.47 -7.57
N THR A 742 17.68 -23.23 -8.50
CA THR A 742 18.52 -24.26 -9.11
C THR A 742 19.83 -24.46 -8.34
N ARG A 743 20.53 -25.57 -8.59
CA ARG A 743 21.80 -25.95 -7.95
C ARG A 743 22.83 -24.81 -8.02
N TRP A 744 23.26 -24.35 -6.85
CA TRP A 744 24.10 -23.18 -6.62
C TRP A 744 25.55 -23.32 -7.13
N PRO A 745 26.12 -22.30 -7.79
CA PRO A 745 27.56 -22.02 -7.72
C PRO A 745 27.93 -21.38 -6.37
N ASN A 746 29.13 -21.66 -5.88
CA ASN A 746 29.57 -21.50 -4.49
C ASN A 746 29.80 -20.06 -3.96
N GLU A 747 29.34 -18.98 -4.61
CA GLU A 747 29.96 -17.66 -4.38
C GLU A 747 29.01 -16.46 -4.14
N ALA A 748 27.68 -16.61 -4.13
CA ALA A 748 26.78 -15.45 -4.00
C ALA A 748 25.73 -15.58 -2.86
N ASN A 749 25.96 -14.90 -1.74
CA ASN A 749 25.10 -14.85 -0.53
C ASN A 749 23.84 -13.95 -0.71
N TRP A 750 23.18 -13.96 -1.87
CA TRP A 750 21.95 -13.17 -2.10
C TRP A 750 20.69 -13.80 -1.47
N CYS A 751 20.71 -15.11 -1.28
CA CYS A 751 19.61 -15.87 -0.71
C CYS A 751 19.91 -16.22 0.74
N ILE A 752 19.10 -15.69 1.66
CA ILE A 752 19.25 -15.96 3.09
C ILE A 752 18.71 -17.35 3.43
N ASP A 753 17.51 -17.66 2.92
CA ASP A 753 16.82 -18.93 3.17
C ASP A 753 17.15 -19.92 2.04
N VAL A 754 18.34 -20.51 2.10
CA VAL A 754 18.77 -21.52 1.12
C VAL A 754 17.95 -22.81 1.34
N PRO A 755 17.10 -23.24 0.39
CA PRO A 755 16.43 -24.52 0.49
C PRO A 755 17.47 -25.65 0.42
N ASP A 756 17.18 -26.77 1.08
CA ASP A 756 18.10 -27.92 1.18
C ASP A 756 18.68 -28.29 -0.20
N ARG A 757 20.03 -28.30 -0.31
CA ARG A 757 20.81 -28.40 -1.57
C ARG A 757 20.46 -29.62 -2.45
N LYS A 758 19.69 -30.56 -1.91
CA LYS A 758 19.25 -31.80 -2.59
C LYS A 758 17.86 -31.70 -3.23
N LYS A 759 17.14 -30.58 -3.10
CA LYS A 759 15.75 -30.44 -3.55
C LYS A 759 15.56 -29.11 -4.28
N ALA A 760 15.26 -29.17 -5.57
CA ALA A 760 14.77 -28.00 -6.30
C ALA A 760 13.38 -27.64 -5.76
N THR A 761 13.24 -26.42 -5.26
CA THR A 761 12.01 -25.94 -4.64
C THR A 761 11.51 -24.72 -5.41
N SER A 762 10.26 -24.77 -5.86
CA SER A 762 9.57 -23.61 -6.42
C SER A 762 8.71 -22.95 -5.35
N ILE A 763 8.82 -21.63 -5.24
CA ILE A 763 7.91 -20.79 -4.47
C ILE A 763 7.09 -20.00 -5.49
N THR A 764 5.76 -20.12 -5.44
CA THR A 764 4.86 -19.55 -6.45
C THR A 764 3.81 -18.68 -5.77
N LEU A 765 3.66 -17.43 -6.22
CA LEU A 765 2.69 -16.48 -5.68
C LEU A 765 1.28 -16.71 -6.27
N PRO A 766 0.24 -16.98 -5.46
CA PRO A 766 -1.13 -17.23 -5.93
C PRO A 766 -1.70 -16.03 -6.70
N GLN A 767 -1.50 -14.82 -6.16
CA GLN A 767 -1.79 -13.56 -6.81
C GLN A 767 -0.87 -12.46 -6.27
N PRO A 768 -0.56 -11.42 -7.07
CA PRO A 768 0.18 -10.27 -6.61
C PRO A 768 -0.71 -9.47 -5.66
N VAL A 769 -0.44 -9.49 -4.36
CA VAL A 769 -1.16 -8.66 -3.37
C VAL A 769 -0.85 -7.20 -3.66
N MET A 770 -1.78 -6.48 -4.29
CA MET A 770 -1.63 -5.06 -4.62
C MET A 770 -2.35 -4.25 -3.57
N SER A 771 -1.80 -4.26 -2.36
CA SER A 771 -2.43 -3.64 -1.20
C SER A 771 -1.41 -2.79 -0.43
N TRP A 772 -1.90 -1.78 0.28
CA TRP A 772 -1.11 -0.99 1.25
C TRP A 772 -0.85 -1.74 2.55
N TRP A 773 -0.76 -3.06 2.43
CA TRP A 773 -0.55 -4.03 3.46
C TRP A 773 0.02 -5.31 2.82
N LEU A 774 1.01 -5.92 3.47
CA LEU A 774 1.58 -7.21 3.06
C LEU A 774 1.50 -8.20 4.21
N SER A 775 0.96 -9.38 3.95
CA SER A 775 1.03 -10.51 4.89
C SER A 775 2.49 -10.99 5.04
N PRO A 776 2.86 -11.58 6.20
CA PRO A 776 4.18 -12.18 6.37
C PRO A 776 4.54 -13.22 5.30
N LEU A 777 3.55 -13.94 4.78
CA LEU A 777 3.73 -14.87 3.66
C LEU A 777 4.13 -14.14 2.38
N ALA A 778 3.38 -13.09 1.99
CA ALA A 778 3.73 -12.28 0.82
C ALA A 778 5.12 -11.64 0.95
N GLN A 779 5.47 -11.15 2.15
CA GLN A 779 6.80 -10.61 2.44
C GLN A 779 7.91 -11.65 2.23
N ARG A 780 7.75 -12.88 2.76
CA ARG A 780 8.72 -13.97 2.57
C ARG A 780 8.91 -14.34 1.10
N VAL A 781 7.84 -14.35 0.32
CA VAL A 781 7.96 -14.70 -1.09
C VAL A 781 8.67 -13.60 -1.88
N LEU A 782 8.40 -12.32 -1.59
CA LEU A 782 9.14 -11.20 -2.19
C LEU A 782 10.63 -11.23 -1.80
N ASP A 783 10.95 -11.64 -0.58
CA ASP A 783 12.33 -11.87 -0.13
C ASP A 783 13.00 -13.01 -0.89
N ALA A 784 12.27 -14.10 -1.16
CA ALA A 784 12.74 -15.26 -1.90
C ALA A 784 13.00 -14.97 -3.40
N GLU A 785 12.48 -13.88 -3.97
CA GLU A 785 12.81 -13.47 -5.35
C GLU A 785 14.30 -13.19 -5.54
N LEU A 786 15.05 -12.87 -4.47
CA LEU A 786 16.51 -12.73 -4.52
C LEU A 786 17.24 -14.07 -4.59
N CYS A 787 16.54 -15.19 -4.40
CA CYS A 787 17.04 -16.54 -4.66
C CYS A 787 16.84 -16.98 -6.13
N ASN A 788 16.14 -16.18 -6.94
CA ASN A 788 15.95 -16.48 -8.36
C ASN A 788 17.25 -16.25 -9.14
N GLN A 789 17.64 -17.23 -9.97
CA GLN A 789 18.89 -17.18 -10.73
C GLN A 789 19.01 -15.97 -11.67
N GLU A 790 17.92 -15.50 -12.28
CA GLU A 790 17.94 -14.32 -13.16
C GLU A 790 18.29 -13.07 -12.34
N ASN A 791 17.63 -12.89 -11.19
CA ASN A 791 17.89 -11.77 -10.28
C ASN A 791 19.31 -11.85 -9.70
N ILE A 792 19.78 -13.04 -9.29
CA ILE A 792 21.16 -13.24 -8.80
C ILE A 792 22.17 -12.80 -9.86
N ASN A 793 22.01 -13.24 -11.12
CA ASN A 793 22.93 -12.88 -12.20
C ASN A 793 22.97 -11.37 -12.43
N VAL A 794 21.82 -10.69 -12.35
CA VAL A 794 21.74 -9.23 -12.51
C VAL A 794 22.38 -8.50 -11.34
N LEU A 795 22.07 -8.89 -10.09
CA LEU A 795 22.61 -8.26 -8.88
C LEU A 795 24.14 -8.42 -8.79
N THR A 796 24.66 -9.62 -9.07
CA THR A 796 26.11 -9.86 -9.11
C THR A 796 26.78 -8.98 -10.16
N ARG A 797 26.22 -8.87 -11.37
CA ARG A 797 26.76 -7.99 -12.42
C ARG A 797 26.75 -6.51 -12.03
N VAL A 798 25.71 -6.04 -11.34
CA VAL A 798 25.66 -4.65 -10.85
C VAL A 798 26.81 -4.39 -9.87
N VAL A 799 27.07 -5.31 -8.93
CA VAL A 799 28.19 -5.19 -7.99
C VAL A 799 29.53 -5.22 -8.73
N GLU A 800 29.72 -6.13 -9.69
CA GLU A 800 30.94 -6.19 -10.51
C GLU A 800 31.19 -4.89 -11.29
N GLU A 801 30.16 -4.29 -11.89
CA GLU A 801 30.27 -3.03 -12.63
C GLU A 801 30.60 -1.84 -11.73
N LEU A 802 30.05 -1.82 -10.51
CA LEU A 802 30.40 -0.82 -9.50
C LEU A 802 31.86 -0.97 -9.04
N GLN A 803 32.33 -2.21 -8.86
CA GLN A 803 33.73 -2.50 -8.52
C GLN A 803 34.70 -2.10 -9.63
N ARG A 804 34.39 -2.43 -10.89
CA ARG A 804 35.19 -2.00 -12.05
C ARG A 804 35.33 -0.48 -12.16
N GLY A 805 34.31 0.25 -11.73
CA GLY A 805 34.32 1.71 -11.69
C GLY A 805 35.23 2.32 -10.62
N GLN A 806 35.61 1.57 -9.58
CA GLN A 806 36.44 2.12 -8.50
C GLN A 806 37.89 1.66 -8.51
N THR A 807 38.22 0.59 -9.24
CA THR A 807 39.57 0.03 -9.33
C THR A 807 40.39 0.55 -10.52
N ASN A 808 39.73 1.19 -11.50
CA ASN A 808 40.37 1.87 -12.63
C ASN A 808 40.41 3.38 -12.38
#